data_AF-A0A9D6FIL6-F1
#
_entry.id   AF-A0A9D6FIL6-F1
#
_cell.length_a   1.000
_cell.length_b   1.000
_cell.length_c   1.000
_cell.angle_alpha   90.00
_cell.angle_beta   90.00
_cell.angle_gamma   90.00
#
_symmetry.space_group_name_H-M   'P 1'
#
loop_
_entity.id
_entity.type
_entity.pdbx_description
1 polymer ?
#
loop_
_entity_poly.entity_id
_entity_poly.type
_entity_poly.pdbx_seq_one_letter_code
_entity_poly.pdbx_strand_id
1 'polypeptide(L)'
;MSAELHPLLRDAPGQVALLLGDEAIVRGALEAGVTFASGYPGTPSSEITDTFARLAKQAGIVFEYSVNEKVALEMAFAASLAGARAITAMKHLGLMVAGDPLSTIPYVGVRGGLVIVSAGDPSCHTSPNEQDQRYLGPMLHLPVLDPATSQDALTLTRLAFAMSERSRLPVLLRITTRVAHTRAAVRFGELGKREVRGFERDPRRLVPMPAHARILRLEIPDRLATACEHIEELFQIEGDGPCVVLASGAPAATCSDVLKEAGLEAKFTLTTMGGVYPFPERALLRLLERADKVLVLEELSPFVEDALLALAARHGLRVRILGKRSGHLPEPFEYTPEIIEGALFDAFGLGSRPASAAPTPVEVPARPPVLCSGCPHRATYFAARAAFPADQLFFNDIGCYTLGFGPPLHTADALLCMGAGFTLAAGVSRMTGTRTVGFVGDSTFFHAGIPPLLNAIKEDVSMVAVILDNGVTAMTGFQESPASGLEEGRIARRASIANVARALGANHVETVDPMDVAATILAFERARDAKGVSVIVAEHPCPIWETRSTGALSARGVFEIDPDRCATCGRGACGLRCNLSISTGHERHMARSRALEAHGTSTPNVAWPEAVAPCAVHCPLGLCVQGYSGHIAAGQYSQALALIMSRLPLPDSVCRVCHKPCEDVCVRALHDGPVAINDLKRFVVDWAASQGRLPYDPPREADHGRGVAIVGAGPAGLAAAHDLRLRGYRVTVYDAEAEPGGLLRYGIPPFRLPHEVLRRDIDRILALGVDFHGSCELGRDVTLPGLLESHDSVFLALGARAPARLDLPRRDGAPPAVDALVYLKRAKDGALETARRVVVIGGGNAAVDASRVARRAGAVHVVIAYRRGREEMPAIASEIDASLDEGIEIRNHVQPIALVVGGVRLAQTQAGPPDASGRARPLVVEGSDEFVEADLVILATGQSPDLDALALERTHSGGLRVNVETAATSNPRLFAGGDLAGGARTVTEAIAWGLRAAWGIDRALRGTEAADRRPPPPLMNAWPHPQTERTRFWRADSVARSEPPHLAHDQRVSGFAEVVGTLTEAQARTEAARCAVCGMCGNCRACIDLFGCPAFYLRDGRVAIDATLCNGCGVCVAFCPNGAIRPLAREGA
;
A
#
# COMPACT_ATOMS: atom_id res chain seq x y z
N MET A 1 44.85 -13.33 20.75
CA MET A 1 45.12 -12.20 21.67
C MET A 1 44.49 -12.57 23.01
N SER A 2 45.24 -12.58 24.12
CA SER A 2 44.59 -12.76 25.44
C SER A 2 43.62 -11.60 25.62
N ALA A 3 42.33 -11.89 25.76
CA ALA A 3 41.33 -10.85 25.96
C ALA A 3 41.68 -10.08 27.24
N GLU A 4 41.95 -8.79 27.12
CA GLU A 4 42.18 -7.91 28.25
C GLU A 4 40.95 -7.97 29.17
N LEU A 5 41.17 -8.06 30.48
CA LEU A 5 40.10 -8.16 31.47
C LEU A 5 39.20 -6.92 31.35
N HIS A 6 37.88 -7.14 31.21
CA HIS A 6 36.94 -6.04 31.05
C HIS A 6 37.06 -5.02 32.20
N PRO A 7 37.00 -3.69 31.95
CA PRO A 7 37.20 -2.67 32.99
C PRO A 7 36.36 -2.85 34.26
N LEU A 8 35.09 -3.27 34.11
CA LEU A 8 34.19 -3.55 35.24
C LEU A 8 34.61 -4.71 36.15
N LEU A 9 35.49 -5.61 35.68
CA LEU A 9 36.01 -6.75 36.44
C LEU A 9 37.35 -6.45 37.13
N ARG A 10 37.88 -5.23 36.99
CA ARG A 10 39.09 -4.82 37.69
C ARG A 10 38.78 -4.64 39.18
N ASP A 11 39.49 -5.39 40.01
CA ASP A 11 39.44 -5.25 41.46
C ASP A 11 40.37 -4.12 41.91
N ALA A 12 39.91 -2.89 41.69
CA ALA A 12 40.63 -1.67 42.02
C ALA A 12 39.76 -0.75 42.89
N PRO A 13 39.61 -1.05 44.20
CA PRO A 13 38.82 -0.25 45.11
C PRO A 13 39.28 1.21 45.11
N GLY A 14 38.33 2.14 45.11
CA GLY A 14 38.59 3.57 45.04
C GLY A 14 38.80 4.14 43.64
N GLN A 15 39.00 3.28 42.61
CA GLN A 15 39.01 3.71 41.21
C GLN A 15 37.69 4.39 40.86
N VAL A 16 37.77 5.49 40.10
CA VAL A 16 36.60 6.18 39.55
C VAL A 16 36.49 5.89 38.06
N ALA A 17 35.32 5.48 37.60
CA ALA A 17 35.00 5.24 36.19
C ALA A 17 33.72 5.98 35.80
N LEU A 18 33.62 6.41 34.54
CA LEU A 18 32.38 6.96 33.99
C LEU A 18 31.49 5.80 33.53
N LEU A 19 30.41 5.54 34.26
CA LEU A 19 29.49 4.43 34.01
C LEU A 19 28.08 4.93 33.78
N LEU A 20 27.32 4.25 32.92
CA LEU A 20 25.85 4.32 32.92
C LEU A 20 25.30 3.83 34.26
N GLY A 21 24.10 4.26 34.66
CA GLY A 21 23.45 3.71 35.84
C GLY A 21 23.26 2.20 35.76
N ASP A 22 22.90 1.68 34.58
CA ASP A 22 22.80 0.24 34.33
C ASP A 22 24.12 -0.50 34.53
N GLU A 23 25.24 0.06 34.04
CA GLU A 23 26.58 -0.50 34.25
C GLU A 23 26.98 -0.43 35.73
N ALA A 24 26.56 0.61 36.43
CA ALA A 24 26.80 0.78 37.86
C ALA A 24 26.03 -0.26 38.70
N ILE A 25 24.82 -0.64 38.30
CA ILE A 25 24.07 -1.76 38.91
C ILE A 25 24.84 -3.06 38.73
N VAL A 26 25.34 -3.35 37.52
CA VAL A 26 26.15 -4.55 37.28
C VAL A 26 27.41 -4.54 38.14
N ARG A 27 28.08 -3.39 38.26
CA ARG A 27 29.22 -3.24 39.18
C ARG A 27 28.81 -3.51 40.64
N GLY A 28 27.70 -2.95 41.10
CA GLY A 28 27.19 -3.18 42.47
C GLY A 28 26.86 -4.65 42.73
N ALA A 29 26.32 -5.35 41.74
CA ALA A 29 26.08 -6.80 41.82
C ALA A 29 27.38 -7.62 41.86
N LEU A 30 28.40 -7.22 41.09
CA LEU A 30 29.75 -7.82 41.15
C LEU A 30 30.40 -7.62 42.53
N GLU A 31 30.31 -6.42 43.10
CA GLU A 31 30.78 -6.12 44.45
C GLU A 31 29.98 -6.88 45.53
N ALA A 32 28.73 -7.21 45.24
CA ALA A 32 27.94 -8.10 46.08
C ALA A 32 28.22 -9.60 45.83
N GLY A 33 29.12 -10.00 44.93
CA GLY A 33 29.38 -11.42 44.68
C GLY A 33 28.21 -12.16 44.02
N VAL A 34 27.46 -11.49 43.13
CA VAL A 34 26.40 -12.11 42.33
C VAL A 34 26.94 -13.32 41.56
N THR A 35 26.14 -14.38 41.53
CA THR A 35 26.50 -15.66 40.87
C THR A 35 25.57 -16.00 39.72
N PHE A 36 24.31 -15.56 39.77
CA PHE A 36 23.32 -15.75 38.72
C PHE A 36 22.69 -14.43 38.29
N ALA A 37 22.55 -14.22 36.98
CA ALA A 37 21.85 -13.09 36.42
C ALA A 37 20.92 -13.54 35.28
N SER A 38 19.72 -12.98 35.21
CA SER A 38 18.78 -13.23 34.11
C SER A 38 18.05 -11.96 33.69
N GLY A 39 17.35 -12.02 32.57
CA GLY A 39 16.42 -10.97 32.15
C GLY A 39 15.84 -11.24 30.78
N TYR A 40 14.78 -10.50 30.46
CA TYR A 40 14.26 -10.37 29.09
C TYR A 40 14.60 -8.97 28.57
N PRO A 41 14.99 -8.81 27.29
CA PRO A 41 15.36 -7.51 26.75
C PRO A 41 14.24 -6.46 26.88
N GLY A 42 14.55 -5.30 27.46
CA GLY A 42 13.56 -4.23 27.66
C GLY A 42 14.20 -2.92 28.09
N THR A 43 14.22 -1.93 27.20
CA THR A 43 14.70 -0.58 27.46
C THR A 43 13.77 0.12 28.47
N PRO A 44 14.29 0.85 29.48
CA PRO A 44 15.68 1.27 29.65
C PRO A 44 16.57 0.34 30.51
N SER A 45 16.20 -0.92 30.75
CA SER A 45 17.02 -1.87 31.55
C SER A 45 17.97 -2.77 30.75
N SER A 46 17.90 -2.73 29.41
CA SER A 46 18.60 -3.68 28.52
C SER A 46 20.10 -3.72 28.77
N GLU A 47 20.72 -2.57 29.03
CA GLU A 47 22.15 -2.41 29.24
C GLU A 47 22.67 -3.21 30.45
N ILE A 48 21.82 -3.51 31.44
CA ILE A 48 22.15 -4.39 32.57
C ILE A 48 22.38 -5.81 32.04
N THR A 49 21.42 -6.35 31.31
CA THR A 49 21.49 -7.71 30.74
C THR A 49 22.60 -7.84 29.71
N ASP A 50 22.77 -6.83 28.84
CA ASP A 50 23.84 -6.81 27.83
C ASP A 50 25.24 -6.77 28.47
N THR A 51 25.37 -6.04 29.58
CA THR A 51 26.62 -6.00 30.33
C THR A 51 26.88 -7.34 31.01
N PHE A 52 25.89 -7.98 31.65
CA PHE A 52 26.08 -9.34 32.17
C PHE A 52 26.43 -10.34 31.07
N ALA A 53 25.76 -10.30 29.92
CA ALA A 53 26.06 -11.16 28.76
C ALA A 53 27.52 -11.06 28.33
N ARG A 54 28.07 -9.83 28.24
CA ARG A 54 29.48 -9.59 27.90
C ARG A 54 30.46 -10.09 28.98
N LEU A 55 30.08 -10.00 30.25
CA LEU A 55 30.97 -10.28 31.38
C LEU A 55 30.93 -11.72 31.87
N ALA A 56 29.81 -12.42 31.69
CA ALA A 56 29.49 -13.68 32.38
C ALA A 56 30.63 -14.70 32.36
N LYS A 57 31.20 -14.96 31.16
CA LYS A 57 32.29 -15.92 30.99
C LYS A 57 33.58 -15.51 31.70
N GLN A 58 33.95 -14.23 31.67
CA GLN A 58 35.16 -13.73 32.35
C GLN A 58 34.95 -13.64 33.87
N ALA A 59 33.73 -13.35 34.31
CA ALA A 59 33.36 -13.16 35.70
C ALA A 59 33.02 -14.45 36.45
N GLY A 60 32.85 -15.58 35.74
CA GLY A 60 32.36 -16.83 36.34
C GLY A 60 30.91 -16.73 36.83
N ILE A 61 30.08 -15.95 36.13
CA ILE A 61 28.65 -15.75 36.43
C ILE A 61 27.84 -16.59 35.46
N VAL A 62 26.77 -17.22 35.95
CA VAL A 62 25.76 -17.82 35.08
C VAL A 62 24.82 -16.70 34.63
N PHE A 63 24.75 -16.47 33.33
CA PHE A 63 23.84 -15.50 32.73
C PHE A 63 22.93 -16.16 31.69
N GLU A 64 21.66 -15.77 31.69
CA GLU A 64 20.65 -16.27 30.75
C GLU A 64 19.76 -15.13 30.24
N TYR A 65 19.66 -14.99 28.92
CA TYR A 65 18.50 -14.32 28.31
C TYR A 65 17.33 -15.29 28.32
N SER A 66 16.38 -15.07 29.21
CA SER A 66 15.20 -15.94 29.30
C SER A 66 14.16 -15.56 28.24
N VAL A 67 13.24 -16.48 27.93
CA VAL A 67 12.23 -16.28 26.88
C VAL A 67 11.18 -15.21 27.21
N ASN A 68 11.00 -14.89 28.49
CA ASN A 68 10.20 -13.78 29.00
C ASN A 68 10.58 -13.45 30.46
N GLU A 69 10.03 -12.38 31.01
CA GLU A 69 10.32 -11.90 32.36
C GLU A 69 9.86 -12.85 33.46
N LYS A 70 8.77 -13.59 33.22
CA LYS A 70 8.28 -14.62 34.14
C LYS A 70 9.36 -15.69 34.34
N VAL A 71 9.86 -16.27 33.25
CA VAL A 71 10.92 -17.29 33.31
C VAL A 71 12.22 -16.70 33.88
N ALA A 72 12.57 -15.46 33.52
CA ALA A 72 13.74 -14.79 34.07
C ALA A 72 13.70 -14.72 35.61
N LEU A 73 12.56 -14.31 36.18
CA LEU A 73 12.37 -14.22 37.63
C LEU A 73 12.32 -15.60 38.30
N GLU A 74 11.68 -16.59 37.68
CA GLU A 74 11.64 -17.97 38.18
C GLU A 74 13.05 -18.57 38.26
N MET A 75 13.89 -18.35 37.24
CA MET A 75 15.28 -18.81 37.23
C MET A 75 16.14 -18.11 38.28
N ALA A 76 16.01 -16.78 38.43
CA ALA A 76 16.71 -16.03 39.48
C ALA A 76 16.28 -16.47 40.89
N PHE A 77 14.98 -16.73 41.08
CA PHE A 77 14.47 -17.27 42.33
C PHE A 77 14.98 -18.69 42.61
N ALA A 78 15.04 -19.56 41.59
CA ALA A 78 15.62 -20.89 41.75
C ALA A 78 17.10 -20.86 42.15
N ALA A 79 17.89 -19.94 41.58
CA ALA A 79 19.28 -19.72 42.00
C ALA A 79 19.36 -19.24 43.46
N SER A 80 18.46 -18.32 43.87
CA SER A 80 18.34 -17.91 45.26
C SER A 80 18.00 -19.07 46.20
N LEU A 81 17.12 -20.00 45.82
CA LEU A 81 16.82 -21.19 46.61
C LEU A 81 18.02 -22.13 46.77
N ALA A 82 18.97 -22.13 45.82
CA ALA A 82 20.26 -22.82 45.93
C ALA A 82 21.30 -22.04 46.77
N GLY A 83 20.88 -20.94 47.42
CA GLY A 83 21.73 -20.11 48.25
C GLY A 83 22.67 -19.19 47.48
N ALA A 84 22.48 -19.02 46.17
CA ALA A 84 23.27 -18.11 45.35
C ALA A 84 22.66 -16.69 45.36
N ARG A 85 23.51 -15.66 45.29
CA ARG A 85 23.04 -14.29 45.02
C ARG A 85 22.63 -14.18 43.56
N ALA A 86 21.37 -13.78 43.34
CA ALA A 86 20.75 -13.71 42.03
C ALA A 86 20.15 -12.33 41.73
N ILE A 87 20.26 -11.89 40.48
CA ILE A 87 19.64 -10.65 39.99
C ILE A 87 18.84 -10.92 38.72
N THR A 88 17.68 -10.28 38.59
CA THR A 88 16.96 -10.24 37.32
C THR A 88 16.65 -8.79 36.95
N ALA A 89 16.78 -8.45 35.68
CA ALA A 89 16.49 -7.09 35.19
C ALA A 89 15.40 -7.12 34.13
N MET A 90 14.50 -6.14 34.20
CA MET A 90 13.41 -5.92 33.26
C MET A 90 12.92 -4.48 33.35
N LYS A 91 12.09 -4.05 32.39
CA LYS A 91 11.34 -2.80 32.51
C LYS A 91 10.05 -2.99 33.28
N HIS A 92 9.43 -1.90 33.71
CA HIS A 92 8.19 -1.89 34.50
C HIS A 92 7.04 -2.74 33.91
N LEU A 93 6.82 -2.71 32.60
CA LEU A 93 5.81 -3.59 31.95
C LEU A 93 6.16 -5.06 32.06
N GLY A 94 7.44 -5.41 31.93
CA GLY A 94 7.94 -6.76 32.08
C GLY A 94 7.78 -7.28 33.51
N LEU A 95 7.92 -6.41 34.51
CA LEU A 95 7.63 -6.76 35.90
C LEU A 95 6.19 -7.23 36.10
N MET A 96 5.24 -6.66 35.36
CA MET A 96 3.84 -7.11 35.37
C MET A 96 3.66 -8.48 34.70
N VAL A 97 4.45 -8.80 33.66
CA VAL A 97 4.50 -10.15 33.08
C VAL A 97 5.02 -11.17 34.11
N ALA A 98 5.99 -10.77 34.93
CA ALA A 98 6.52 -11.56 36.04
C ALA A 98 5.64 -11.51 37.32
N GLY A 99 4.47 -10.87 37.28
CA GLY A 99 3.64 -10.62 38.47
C GLY A 99 3.18 -11.89 39.19
N ASP A 100 2.94 -12.97 38.44
CA ASP A 100 2.52 -14.27 38.99
C ASP A 100 3.59 -14.85 39.97
N PRO A 101 4.84 -15.14 39.55
CA PRO A 101 5.86 -15.57 40.50
C PRO A 101 6.20 -14.49 41.55
N LEU A 102 6.24 -13.20 41.16
CA LEU A 102 6.55 -12.10 42.08
C LEU A 102 5.60 -12.05 43.29
N SER A 103 4.32 -12.37 43.09
CA SER A 103 3.30 -12.34 44.14
C SER A 103 3.49 -13.43 45.21
N THR A 104 4.17 -14.53 44.87
CA THR A 104 4.34 -15.70 45.76
C THR A 104 5.69 -15.71 46.46
N ILE A 105 6.74 -15.19 45.81
CA ILE A 105 8.12 -15.21 46.34
C ILE A 105 8.23 -14.62 47.76
N PRO A 106 7.59 -13.48 48.12
CA PRO A 106 7.68 -12.92 49.48
C PRO A 106 7.17 -13.86 50.60
N TYR A 107 6.18 -14.72 50.30
CA TYR A 107 5.68 -15.71 51.25
C TYR A 107 6.70 -16.84 51.47
N VAL A 108 7.21 -17.40 50.38
CA VAL A 108 8.20 -18.49 50.43
C VAL A 108 9.49 -17.98 51.07
N GLY A 109 9.93 -16.79 50.67
CA GLY A 109 11.18 -16.15 51.05
C GLY A 109 12.37 -16.65 50.23
N VAL A 110 13.48 -15.94 50.38
CA VAL A 110 14.73 -16.19 49.66
C VAL A 110 15.78 -16.85 50.57
N ARG A 111 16.76 -17.57 50.00
CA ARG A 111 17.88 -18.15 50.77
C ARG A 111 19.22 -17.48 50.48
N GLY A 112 19.54 -17.26 49.20
CA GLY A 112 20.54 -16.29 48.75
C GLY A 112 19.85 -14.98 48.37
N GLY A 113 20.55 -13.85 48.43
CA GLY A 113 19.92 -12.55 48.13
C GLY A 113 19.36 -12.50 46.71
N LEU A 114 18.13 -12.00 46.55
CA LEU A 114 17.45 -11.83 45.27
C LEU A 114 17.12 -10.36 45.04
N VAL A 115 17.71 -9.78 43.99
CA VAL A 115 17.45 -8.40 43.57
C VAL A 115 16.68 -8.42 42.26
N ILE A 116 15.58 -7.66 42.21
CA ILE A 116 14.75 -7.50 41.02
C ILE A 116 14.91 -6.05 40.59
N VAL A 117 15.53 -5.82 39.44
CA VAL A 117 15.67 -4.48 38.87
C VAL A 117 14.49 -4.22 37.95
N SER A 118 13.77 -3.13 38.21
CA SER A 118 12.66 -2.69 37.36
C SER A 118 12.86 -1.25 36.93
N ALA A 119 13.09 -1.04 35.64
CA ALA A 119 13.26 0.29 35.09
C ALA A 119 11.91 0.92 34.67
N GLY A 120 11.53 2.00 35.36
CA GLY A 120 10.41 2.87 35.04
C GLY A 120 10.76 3.85 33.91
N ASP A 121 9.74 4.30 33.19
CA ASP A 121 9.89 5.17 32.03
C ASP A 121 8.96 6.40 32.10
N PRO A 122 9.19 7.33 33.05
CA PRO A 122 8.46 8.59 33.08
C PRO A 122 8.57 9.31 31.72
N SER A 123 7.49 9.94 31.28
CA SER A 123 7.33 10.51 29.93
C SER A 123 7.27 9.52 28.77
N CYS A 124 7.19 8.21 29.02
CA CYS A 124 6.99 7.20 27.97
C CYS A 124 8.03 7.25 26.84
N HIS A 125 9.31 7.47 27.15
CA HIS A 125 10.36 7.61 26.13
C HIS A 125 10.49 6.36 25.25
N THR A 126 10.24 5.18 25.83
CA THR A 126 10.44 3.86 25.20
C THR A 126 9.29 2.88 25.46
N SER A 127 8.21 3.35 26.09
CA SER A 127 7.09 2.53 26.56
C SER A 127 5.73 3.13 26.21
N PRO A 128 4.68 2.30 26.07
CA PRO A 128 3.33 2.79 25.74
C PRO A 128 2.60 3.49 26.91
N ASN A 129 3.09 3.37 28.15
CA ASN A 129 2.49 3.97 29.33
C ASN A 129 3.53 4.27 30.43
N GLU A 130 3.11 5.09 31.39
CA GLU A 130 3.81 5.31 32.66
C GLU A 130 3.25 4.35 33.71
N GLN A 131 4.12 3.80 34.55
CA GLN A 131 3.73 2.99 35.72
C GLN A 131 4.64 3.30 36.89
N ASP A 132 4.07 3.34 38.10
CA ASP A 132 4.82 3.52 39.33
C ASP A 132 4.95 2.20 40.10
N GLN A 133 6.17 1.65 40.12
CA GLN A 133 6.43 0.33 40.70
C GLN A 133 6.42 0.36 42.23
N ARG A 134 6.46 1.55 42.86
CA ARG A 134 6.53 1.68 44.33
C ARG A 134 5.30 1.07 45.01
N TYR A 135 4.14 1.12 44.36
CA TYR A 135 2.90 0.48 44.85
C TYR A 135 2.98 -1.05 44.92
N LEU A 136 3.88 -1.70 44.19
CA LEU A 136 4.07 -3.15 44.29
C LEU A 136 4.66 -3.55 45.64
N GLY A 137 5.44 -2.67 46.28
CA GLY A 137 6.03 -2.93 47.59
C GLY A 137 4.99 -3.26 48.66
N PRO A 138 4.06 -2.34 48.97
CA PRO A 138 2.93 -2.60 49.87
C PRO A 138 2.02 -3.74 49.41
N MET A 139 1.70 -3.79 48.11
CA MET A 139 0.78 -4.76 47.54
C MET A 139 1.28 -6.20 47.68
N LEU A 140 2.57 -6.44 47.44
CA LEU A 140 3.17 -7.77 47.38
C LEU A 140 4.10 -8.07 48.56
N HIS A 141 4.32 -7.11 49.45
CA HIS A 141 5.13 -7.24 50.68
C HIS A 141 6.64 -7.42 50.42
N LEU A 142 7.23 -6.58 49.58
CA LEU A 142 8.66 -6.58 49.30
C LEU A 142 9.28 -5.18 49.45
N PRO A 143 10.53 -5.05 49.92
CA PRO A 143 11.21 -3.77 49.99
C PRO A 143 11.46 -3.15 48.61
N VAL A 144 11.42 -1.82 48.53
CA VAL A 144 11.64 -1.02 47.31
C VAL A 144 12.70 0.04 47.56
N LEU A 145 13.77 -0.02 46.77
CA LEU A 145 14.86 0.95 46.73
C LEU A 145 14.78 1.81 45.47
N ASP A 146 15.18 3.07 45.57
CA ASP A 146 14.98 4.10 44.54
C ASP A 146 16.24 5.01 44.46
N PRO A 147 17.29 4.59 43.72
CA PRO A 147 18.54 5.33 43.62
C PRO A 147 18.36 6.66 42.87
N ALA A 148 19.06 7.70 43.31
CA ALA A 148 19.01 9.01 42.67
C ALA A 148 20.11 9.20 41.60
N THR A 149 21.24 8.53 41.76
CA THR A 149 22.43 8.68 40.91
C THR A 149 23.01 7.33 40.46
N SER A 150 23.93 7.33 39.49
CA SER A 150 24.68 6.12 39.12
C SER A 150 25.51 5.56 40.29
N GLN A 151 26.01 6.41 41.18
CA GLN A 151 26.72 5.97 42.39
C GLN A 151 25.76 5.28 43.38
N ASP A 152 24.54 5.80 43.54
CA ASP A 152 23.51 5.16 44.34
C ASP A 152 23.09 3.84 43.73
N ALA A 153 22.97 3.77 42.40
CA ALA A 153 22.60 2.54 41.71
C ALA A 153 23.58 1.39 42.03
N LEU A 154 24.89 1.65 42.07
CA LEU A 154 25.89 0.70 42.55
C LEU A 154 25.69 0.36 44.03
N THR A 155 25.63 1.39 44.87
CA THR A 155 25.67 1.26 46.34
C THR A 155 24.42 0.54 46.87
N LEU A 156 23.25 0.91 46.36
CA LEU A 156 21.97 0.32 46.71
C LEU A 156 21.80 -1.08 46.13
N THR A 157 22.36 -1.39 44.95
CA THR A 157 22.37 -2.79 44.47
C THR A 157 23.14 -3.68 45.43
N ARG A 158 24.32 -3.25 45.90
CA ARG A 158 25.11 -4.01 46.86
C ARG A 158 24.38 -4.20 48.18
N LEU A 159 23.73 -3.15 48.68
CA LEU A 159 22.92 -3.21 49.89
C LEU A 159 21.68 -4.10 49.72
N ALA A 160 21.03 -4.07 48.55
CA ALA A 160 19.83 -4.85 48.26
C ALA A 160 20.06 -6.35 48.46
N PHE A 161 21.23 -6.88 48.08
CA PHE A 161 21.59 -8.27 48.36
C PHE A 161 21.68 -8.57 49.85
N ALA A 162 22.36 -7.72 50.62
CA ALA A 162 22.49 -7.90 52.07
C ALA A 162 21.13 -7.78 52.79
N MET A 163 20.32 -6.80 52.39
CA MET A 163 18.95 -6.60 52.88
C MET A 163 18.06 -7.81 52.57
N SER A 164 18.14 -8.32 51.35
CA SER A 164 17.38 -9.48 50.90
C SER A 164 17.70 -10.73 51.73
N GLU A 165 18.98 -10.98 52.00
CA GLU A 165 19.43 -12.12 52.82
C GLU A 165 18.99 -11.99 54.29
N ARG A 166 19.13 -10.80 54.88
CA ARG A 166 18.75 -10.55 56.27
C ARG A 166 17.25 -10.64 56.49
N SER A 167 16.46 -10.04 55.60
CA SER A 167 15.00 -10.03 55.68
C SER A 167 14.35 -11.31 55.15
N ARG A 168 15.07 -12.13 54.36
CA ARG A 168 14.50 -13.25 53.59
C ARG A 168 13.39 -12.82 52.62
N LEU A 169 13.43 -11.58 52.14
CA LEU A 169 12.52 -11.05 51.11
C LEU A 169 13.30 -10.73 49.81
N PRO A 170 12.67 -10.83 48.63
CA PRO A 170 13.23 -10.22 47.43
C PRO A 170 13.25 -8.70 47.58
N VAL A 171 14.22 -8.01 46.99
CA VAL A 171 14.27 -6.54 47.00
C VAL A 171 14.06 -6.00 45.59
N LEU A 172 13.11 -5.08 45.43
CA LEU A 172 12.88 -4.35 44.20
C LEU A 172 13.80 -3.13 44.15
N LEU A 173 14.71 -3.09 43.19
CA LEU A 173 15.48 -1.90 42.85
C LEU A 173 14.77 -1.21 41.68
N ARG A 174 14.03 -0.15 41.98
CA ARG A 174 13.39 0.70 40.98
C ARG A 174 14.42 1.69 40.46
N ILE A 175 14.54 1.83 39.15
CA ILE A 175 15.27 2.93 38.53
C ILE A 175 14.39 3.63 37.50
N THR A 176 14.73 4.86 37.09
CA THR A 176 14.05 5.54 35.98
C THR A 176 14.98 5.70 34.78
N THR A 177 14.44 6.03 33.61
CA THR A 177 15.20 6.29 32.37
C THR A 177 16.38 7.23 32.60
N ARG A 178 16.22 8.26 33.43
CA ARG A 178 17.31 9.19 33.78
C ARG A 178 18.48 8.53 34.48
N VAL A 179 18.23 7.68 35.46
CA VAL A 179 19.30 6.98 36.19
C VAL A 179 19.94 5.94 35.29
N ALA A 180 19.12 5.15 34.59
CA ALA A 180 19.58 4.08 33.69
C ALA A 180 20.57 4.61 32.63
N HIS A 181 20.17 5.67 31.91
CA HIS A 181 20.87 6.14 30.70
C HIS A 181 21.77 7.37 30.89
N THR A 182 21.96 7.84 32.11
CA THR A 182 22.96 8.88 32.42
C THR A 182 24.31 8.26 32.75
N ARG A 183 25.39 8.82 32.19
CA ARG A 183 26.77 8.49 32.60
C ARG A 183 27.25 9.44 33.68
N ALA A 184 27.74 8.90 34.79
CA ALA A 184 28.33 9.69 35.88
C ALA A 184 29.61 9.03 36.42
N ALA A 185 30.37 9.79 37.21
CA ALA A 185 31.56 9.28 37.90
C ALA A 185 31.12 8.33 39.03
N VAL A 186 31.54 7.07 38.95
CA VAL A 186 31.23 6.01 39.91
C VAL A 186 32.52 5.49 40.52
N ARG A 187 32.60 5.53 41.85
CA ARG A 187 33.70 4.99 42.65
C ARG A 187 33.46 3.52 42.97
N PHE A 188 34.45 2.71 42.66
CA PHE A 188 34.43 1.26 42.84
C PHE A 188 34.73 0.85 44.29
N GLY A 189 34.04 -0.19 44.76
CA GLY A 189 34.39 -0.98 45.93
C GLY A 189 35.14 -2.27 45.57
N GLU A 190 35.40 -3.07 46.60
CA GLU A 190 35.98 -4.41 46.48
C GLU A 190 35.01 -5.39 45.82
N LEU A 191 35.54 -6.28 44.96
CA LEU A 191 34.73 -7.34 44.38
C LEU A 191 34.35 -8.40 45.41
N GLY A 192 33.07 -8.78 45.44
CA GLY A 192 32.54 -9.76 46.37
C GLY A 192 32.89 -11.20 45.99
N LYS A 193 33.04 -12.06 47.00
CA LYS A 193 33.19 -13.51 46.79
C LYS A 193 31.85 -14.11 46.35
N ARG A 194 31.92 -15.00 45.36
CA ARG A 194 30.77 -15.77 44.85
C ARG A 194 30.66 -17.07 45.62
N GLU A 195 29.50 -17.35 46.18
CA GLU A 195 29.23 -18.56 46.97
C GLU A 195 27.87 -19.16 46.59
N VAL A 196 27.81 -20.49 46.53
CA VAL A 196 26.57 -21.26 46.35
C VAL A 196 26.50 -22.28 47.48
N ARG A 197 25.46 -22.20 48.32
CA ARG A 197 25.33 -23.04 49.53
C ARG A 197 24.59 -24.36 49.28
N GLY A 198 23.96 -24.51 48.12
CA GLY A 198 23.14 -25.66 47.76
C GLY A 198 21.67 -25.51 48.14
N PHE A 199 20.83 -26.41 47.64
CA PHE A 199 19.39 -26.42 47.93
C PHE A 199 19.08 -27.19 49.21
N GLU A 200 18.40 -26.53 50.15
CA GLU A 200 17.94 -27.17 51.38
C GLU A 200 16.43 -27.42 51.33
N ARG A 201 16.03 -28.67 51.58
CA ARG A 201 14.64 -29.10 51.52
C ARG A 201 13.84 -28.57 52.71
N ASP A 202 12.86 -27.72 52.45
CA ASP A 202 11.85 -27.29 53.43
C ASP A 202 10.45 -27.22 52.77
N PRO A 203 9.74 -28.36 52.62
CA PRO A 203 8.43 -28.38 51.97
C PRO A 203 7.36 -27.52 52.66
N ARG A 204 7.47 -27.28 53.98
CA ARG A 204 6.51 -26.44 54.71
C ARG A 204 6.60 -24.97 54.31
N ARG A 205 7.77 -24.53 53.86
CA ARG A 205 8.01 -23.17 53.35
C ARG A 205 7.92 -23.09 51.83
N LEU A 206 8.59 -24.02 51.14
CA LEU A 206 8.81 -23.98 49.70
C LEU A 206 7.59 -24.46 48.89
N VAL A 207 6.58 -25.04 49.54
CA VAL A 207 5.31 -25.42 48.91
C VAL A 207 4.18 -24.64 49.58
N PRO A 208 3.80 -23.45 49.08
CA PRO A 208 2.86 -22.54 49.72
C PRO A 208 1.39 -23.00 49.53
N MET A 209 1.06 -24.23 49.94
CA MET A 209 -0.33 -24.66 50.05
C MET A 209 -1.09 -23.74 51.02
N PRO A 210 -2.42 -23.59 50.91
CA PRO A 210 -3.18 -22.64 51.73
C PRO A 210 -2.89 -22.71 53.25
N ALA A 211 -2.68 -23.90 53.81
CA ALA A 211 -2.32 -24.07 55.22
C ALA A 211 -0.93 -23.49 55.57
N HIS A 212 0.07 -23.70 54.70
CA HIS A 212 1.40 -23.14 54.87
C HIS A 212 1.41 -21.63 54.61
N ALA A 213 0.75 -21.16 53.54
CA ALA A 213 0.70 -19.75 53.18
C ALA A 213 0.13 -18.86 54.31
N ARG A 214 -0.89 -19.34 55.03
CA ARG A 214 -1.44 -18.63 56.20
C ARG A 214 -0.43 -18.44 57.32
N ILE A 215 0.43 -19.44 57.56
CA ILE A 215 1.50 -19.38 58.57
C ILE A 215 2.60 -18.43 58.08
N LEU A 216 3.04 -18.61 56.84
CA LEU A 216 4.09 -17.77 56.21
C LEU A 216 3.70 -16.29 56.19
N ARG A 217 2.40 -15.98 56.01
CA ARG A 217 1.89 -14.60 56.04
C ARG A 217 2.15 -13.89 57.37
N LEU A 218 2.17 -14.62 58.48
CA LEU A 218 2.40 -14.05 59.81
C LEU A 218 3.86 -13.61 60.00
N GLU A 219 4.80 -14.18 59.23
CA GLU A 219 6.22 -13.81 59.30
C GLU A 219 6.56 -12.54 58.52
N ILE A 220 5.73 -12.17 57.54
CA ILE A 220 6.01 -11.05 56.62
C ILE A 220 6.22 -9.71 57.35
N PRO A 221 5.41 -9.30 58.35
CA PRO A 221 5.63 -8.04 59.06
C PRO A 221 7.01 -7.94 59.71
N ASP A 222 7.49 -9.01 60.35
CA ASP A 222 8.80 -9.03 61.02
C ASP A 222 9.96 -8.94 60.00
N ARG A 223 9.78 -9.57 58.84
CA ARG A 223 10.74 -9.49 57.73
C ARG A 223 10.81 -8.10 57.12
N LEU A 224 9.65 -7.45 56.94
CA LEU A 224 9.58 -6.06 56.50
C LEU A 224 10.19 -5.12 57.54
N ALA A 225 9.97 -5.36 58.83
CA ALA A 225 10.63 -4.59 59.89
C ALA A 225 12.16 -4.71 59.79
N THR A 226 12.68 -5.92 59.56
CA THR A 226 14.12 -6.16 59.34
C THR A 226 14.66 -5.44 58.10
N ALA A 227 13.88 -5.36 57.02
CA ALA A 227 14.25 -4.56 55.85
C ALA A 227 14.22 -3.06 56.15
N CYS A 228 13.23 -2.60 56.93
CA CYS A 228 13.07 -1.21 57.32
C CYS A 228 14.28 -0.68 58.12
N GLU A 229 14.91 -1.51 58.96
CA GLU A 229 16.14 -1.14 59.69
C GLU A 229 17.24 -0.65 58.73
N HIS A 230 17.42 -1.32 57.60
CA HIS A 230 18.40 -0.90 56.58
C HIS A 230 17.94 0.34 55.81
N ILE A 231 16.63 0.47 55.55
CA ILE A 231 16.09 1.63 54.85
C ILE A 231 16.24 2.90 55.69
N GLU A 232 16.10 2.82 57.02
CA GLU A 232 16.33 3.96 57.91
C GLU A 232 17.77 4.49 57.83
N GLU A 233 18.75 3.63 57.54
CA GLU A 233 20.16 4.02 57.34
C GLU A 233 20.41 4.72 56.00
N LEU A 234 19.50 4.59 55.03
CA LEU A 234 19.58 5.22 53.71
C LEU A 234 19.06 6.66 53.67
N PHE A 235 18.61 7.18 54.82
CA PHE A 235 18.08 8.53 54.92
C PHE A 235 19.22 9.54 54.99
N GLN A 236 19.42 10.30 53.91
CA GLN A 236 20.50 11.29 53.81
C GLN A 236 19.95 12.71 53.96
N ILE A 237 20.68 13.55 54.69
CA ILE A 237 20.33 14.95 54.92
C ILE A 237 21.52 15.81 54.49
N GLU A 238 21.29 16.69 53.51
CA GLU A 238 22.23 17.68 53.03
C GLU A 238 21.74 19.10 53.38
N GLY A 239 22.60 19.91 53.99
CA GLY A 239 22.27 21.26 54.43
C GLY A 239 21.50 21.33 55.76
N ASP A 240 21.39 22.55 56.30
CA ASP A 240 20.72 22.86 57.59
C ASP A 240 19.83 24.11 57.46
N GLY A 241 19.33 24.37 56.25
CA GLY A 241 18.49 25.51 55.96
C GLY A 241 17.02 25.31 56.38
N PRO A 242 16.27 26.40 56.61
CA PRO A 242 14.88 26.31 57.09
C PRO A 242 13.87 25.77 56.06
N CYS A 243 14.23 25.70 54.77
CA CYS A 243 13.35 25.19 53.72
C CYS A 243 13.60 23.68 53.52
N VAL A 244 12.65 22.84 53.92
CA VAL A 244 12.85 21.38 53.91
C VAL A 244 12.28 20.74 52.65
N VAL A 245 13.12 20.00 51.92
CA VAL A 245 12.73 19.23 50.73
C VAL A 245 12.95 17.75 51.02
N LEU A 246 11.95 16.91 50.76
CA LEU A 246 12.06 15.45 50.81
C LEU A 246 11.99 14.90 49.38
N ALA A 247 13.04 14.23 48.93
CA ALA A 247 13.13 13.72 47.56
C ALA A 247 13.45 12.23 47.51
N SER A 248 12.99 11.56 46.45
CA SER A 248 13.31 10.14 46.16
C SER A 248 13.59 9.94 44.67
N GLY A 249 14.48 9.01 44.33
CA GLY A 249 14.87 8.72 42.96
C GLY A 249 15.57 9.89 42.25
N ALA A 250 15.52 9.90 40.91
CA ALA A 250 16.19 10.90 40.06
C ALA A 250 15.91 12.38 40.45
N PRO A 251 14.69 12.77 40.89
CA PRO A 251 14.43 14.14 41.36
C PRO A 251 15.34 14.64 42.47
N ALA A 252 15.85 13.76 43.34
CA ALA A 252 16.74 14.16 44.42
C ALA A 252 18.08 14.70 43.88
N ALA A 253 18.66 14.02 42.90
CA ALA A 253 19.90 14.46 42.26
C ALA A 253 19.69 15.78 41.50
N THR A 254 18.62 15.87 40.71
CA THR A 254 18.29 17.10 39.97
C THR A 254 18.02 18.28 40.91
N CYS A 255 17.37 18.06 42.05
CA CYS A 255 17.18 19.10 43.06
C CYS A 255 18.51 19.57 43.66
N SER A 256 19.45 18.66 43.96
CA SER A 256 20.78 19.02 44.46
C SER A 256 21.52 19.91 43.46
N ASP A 257 21.46 19.59 42.17
CA ASP A 257 22.08 20.40 41.11
C ASP A 257 21.43 21.79 40.99
N VAL A 258 20.09 21.86 40.98
CA VAL A 258 19.36 23.15 40.95
C VAL A 258 19.71 24.03 42.14
N LEU A 259 19.80 23.46 43.35
CA LEU A 259 20.18 24.22 44.55
C LEU A 259 21.61 24.78 44.46
N LYS A 260 22.56 24.00 43.94
CA LYS A 260 23.95 24.41 43.70
C LYS A 260 24.05 25.51 42.65
N GLU A 261 23.44 25.30 41.49
CA GLU A 261 23.49 26.26 40.37
C GLU A 261 22.83 27.59 40.73
N ALA A 262 21.73 27.57 41.49
CA ALA A 262 21.05 28.77 41.96
C ALA A 262 21.72 29.42 43.19
N GLY A 263 22.75 28.81 43.78
CA GLY A 263 23.39 29.28 45.01
C GLY A 263 22.45 29.30 46.22
N LEU A 264 21.48 28.38 46.27
CA LEU A 264 20.45 28.29 47.30
C LEU A 264 20.74 27.27 48.39
N GLU A 265 21.84 26.51 48.31
CA GLU A 265 22.19 25.42 49.24
C GLU A 265 22.04 25.81 50.72
N ALA A 266 22.48 27.01 51.12
CA ALA A 266 22.42 27.48 52.51
C ALA A 266 20.98 27.73 53.03
N LYS A 267 19.98 27.83 52.16
CA LYS A 267 18.57 28.07 52.52
C LYS A 267 17.77 26.79 52.69
N PHE A 268 18.29 25.66 52.21
CA PHE A 268 17.56 24.42 52.13
C PHE A 268 18.18 23.30 52.97
N THR A 269 17.32 22.40 53.42
CA THR A 269 17.69 21.05 53.86
C THR A 269 17.08 20.08 52.86
N LEU A 270 17.93 19.47 52.03
CA LEU A 270 17.53 18.43 51.08
C LEU A 270 17.68 17.08 51.77
N THR A 271 16.57 16.37 51.89
CA THR A 271 16.51 15.04 52.49
C THR A 271 16.19 14.01 51.42
N THR A 272 17.06 13.03 51.25
CA THR A 272 16.96 12.03 50.18
C THR A 272 16.66 10.65 50.76
N MET A 273 15.68 9.96 50.16
CA MET A 273 15.30 8.59 50.51
C MET A 273 15.82 7.59 49.47
N GLY A 274 16.83 6.79 49.84
CA GLY A 274 17.28 5.66 49.00
C GLY A 274 16.37 4.43 49.05
N GLY A 275 15.49 4.33 50.05
CA GLY A 275 14.46 3.30 50.16
C GLY A 275 13.10 3.91 50.48
N VAL A 276 12.07 3.51 49.74
CA VAL A 276 10.72 4.10 49.81
C VAL A 276 9.70 3.17 50.46
N TYR A 277 9.98 1.88 50.51
CA TYR A 277 9.15 0.91 51.21
C TYR A 277 9.99 -0.27 51.77
N PRO A 278 9.75 -0.76 53.00
CA PRO A 278 8.88 -0.20 54.05
C PRO A 278 9.16 1.26 54.37
N PHE A 279 8.11 2.00 54.73
CA PHE A 279 8.20 3.44 54.92
C PHE A 279 8.97 3.76 56.23
N PRO A 280 10.06 4.55 56.19
CA PRO A 280 10.93 4.78 57.35
C PRO A 280 10.33 5.81 58.33
N GLU A 281 9.26 5.41 59.04
CA GLU A 281 8.47 6.30 59.90
C GLU A 281 9.33 7.05 60.93
N ARG A 282 10.33 6.42 61.55
CA ARG A 282 11.15 7.06 62.60
C ARG A 282 12.00 8.21 62.07
N ALA A 283 12.62 8.03 60.91
CA ALA A 283 13.45 9.07 60.29
C ALA A 283 12.58 10.26 59.82
N LEU A 284 11.42 9.95 59.23
CA LEU A 284 10.49 10.96 58.74
C LEU A 284 9.82 11.75 59.86
N LEU A 285 9.44 11.12 60.98
CA LEU A 285 8.91 11.85 62.14
C LEU A 285 9.92 12.88 62.67
N ARG A 286 11.20 12.52 62.78
CA ARG A 286 12.27 13.46 63.18
C ARG A 286 12.41 14.64 62.22
N LEU A 287 12.18 14.42 60.92
CA LEU A 287 12.18 15.50 59.92
C LEU A 287 10.95 16.41 60.09
N LEU A 288 9.75 15.81 60.19
CA LEU A 288 8.49 16.53 60.27
C LEU A 288 8.34 17.35 61.56
N GLU A 289 8.89 16.89 62.68
CA GLU A 289 8.87 17.60 63.96
C GLU A 289 9.67 18.92 63.92
N ARG A 290 10.58 19.07 62.97
CA ARG A 290 11.50 20.22 62.85
C ARG A 290 11.15 21.16 61.71
N ALA A 291 10.12 20.84 60.92
CA ALA A 291 9.75 21.58 59.72
C ALA A 291 8.35 22.19 59.82
N ASP A 292 8.20 23.47 59.47
CA ASP A 292 6.88 24.10 59.31
C ASP A 292 6.18 23.63 58.03
N LYS A 293 6.99 23.43 56.97
CA LYS A 293 6.55 22.94 55.67
C LYS A 293 7.63 22.06 55.02
N VAL A 294 7.18 21.05 54.30
CA VAL A 294 8.04 20.11 53.55
C VAL A 294 7.54 20.04 52.12
N LEU A 295 8.42 20.24 51.13
CA LEU A 295 8.12 19.97 49.73
C LEU A 295 8.58 18.57 49.36
N VAL A 296 7.66 17.72 48.89
CA VAL A 296 7.95 16.36 48.46
C VAL A 296 8.22 16.33 46.96
N LEU A 297 9.43 15.92 46.56
CA LEU A 297 9.84 15.75 45.17
C LEU A 297 9.87 14.26 44.82
N GLU A 298 8.92 13.82 44.03
CA GLU A 298 8.85 12.45 43.50
C GLU A 298 8.19 12.44 42.12
N GLU A 299 8.62 11.56 41.22
CA GLU A 299 8.03 11.42 39.88
C GLU A 299 6.79 10.51 39.89
N LEU A 300 5.94 10.60 38.87
CA LEU A 300 4.73 9.79 38.68
C LEU A 300 3.65 10.01 39.76
N SER A 301 3.32 9.01 40.58
CA SER A 301 2.26 9.16 41.59
C SER A 301 2.78 9.82 42.88
N PRO A 302 1.90 10.42 43.71
CA PRO A 302 2.25 10.99 45.03
C PRO A 302 2.44 9.91 46.11
N PHE A 303 3.29 8.91 45.87
CA PHE A 303 3.46 7.76 46.75
C PHE A 303 4.05 8.16 48.11
N VAL A 304 5.15 8.91 48.11
CA VAL A 304 5.83 9.39 49.33
C VAL A 304 5.00 10.49 50.00
N GLU A 305 4.44 11.42 49.22
CA GLU A 305 3.60 12.51 49.70
C GLU A 305 2.37 11.98 50.47
N ASP A 306 1.63 11.03 49.89
CA ASP A 306 0.44 10.46 50.51
C ASP A 306 0.79 9.67 51.78
N ALA A 307 1.91 8.92 51.77
CA ALA A 307 2.40 8.20 52.94
C ALA A 307 2.83 9.17 54.07
N LEU A 308 3.45 10.29 53.72
CA LEU A 308 3.88 11.33 54.65
C LEU A 308 2.67 12.06 55.26
N LEU A 309 1.65 12.37 54.45
CA LEU A 309 0.38 12.94 54.91
C LEU A 309 -0.31 12.01 55.92
N ALA A 310 -0.38 10.72 55.61
CA ALA A 310 -0.95 9.72 56.51
C ALA A 310 -0.16 9.61 57.83
N LEU A 311 1.17 9.65 57.77
CA LEU A 311 2.04 9.64 58.94
C LEU A 311 1.83 10.89 59.82
N ALA A 312 1.84 12.08 59.21
CA ALA A 312 1.60 13.34 59.92
C ALA A 312 0.22 13.35 60.61
N ALA A 313 -0.82 12.87 59.93
CA ALA A 313 -2.17 12.76 60.48
C ALA A 313 -2.24 11.77 61.65
N ARG A 314 -1.62 10.59 61.52
CA ARG A 314 -1.57 9.57 62.60
C ARG A 314 -0.89 10.09 63.87
N HIS A 315 0.08 10.98 63.74
CA HIS A 315 0.85 11.54 64.86
C HIS A 315 0.42 12.95 65.27
N GLY A 316 -0.63 13.51 64.66
CA GLY A 316 -1.16 14.84 65.02
C GLY A 316 -0.21 16.00 64.72
N LEU A 317 0.69 15.85 63.73
CA LEU A 317 1.65 16.89 63.34
C LEU A 317 0.96 17.95 62.47
N ARG A 318 1.31 19.23 62.66
CA ARG A 318 0.72 20.38 61.93
C ARG A 318 1.57 20.88 60.76
N VAL A 319 2.61 20.14 60.39
CA VAL A 319 3.50 20.45 59.26
C VAL A 319 2.71 20.51 57.95
N ARG A 320 2.98 21.50 57.10
CA ARG A 320 2.39 21.62 55.77
C ARG A 320 3.18 20.78 54.77
N ILE A 321 2.59 19.69 54.29
CA ILE A 321 3.18 18.86 53.24
C ILE A 321 2.71 19.41 51.89
N LEU A 322 3.68 19.77 51.05
CA LEU A 322 3.51 20.34 49.71
C LEU A 322 4.06 19.36 48.67
N GLY A 323 3.48 19.33 47.48
CA GLY A 323 3.86 18.43 46.41
C GLY A 323 2.81 18.48 45.29
N LYS A 324 2.38 17.31 44.84
CA LYS A 324 1.35 17.16 43.80
C LYS A 324 -0.03 17.48 44.34
N ARG A 325 -0.36 17.06 45.58
CA ARG A 325 -1.68 17.32 46.19
C ARG A 325 -1.92 18.80 46.45
N SER A 326 -0.85 19.56 46.70
CA SER A 326 -0.92 21.02 46.86
C SER A 326 -0.79 21.79 45.54
N GLY A 327 -0.67 21.11 44.39
CA GLY A 327 -0.56 21.72 43.07
C GLY A 327 0.78 22.40 42.76
N HIS A 328 1.82 22.16 43.55
CA HIS A 328 3.16 22.74 43.31
C HIS A 328 3.96 21.95 42.27
N LEU A 329 3.59 20.69 42.06
CA LEU A 329 4.27 19.78 41.15
C LEU A 329 3.25 19.03 40.27
N PRO A 330 3.60 18.71 39.02
CA PRO A 330 2.77 17.86 38.17
C PRO A 330 2.85 16.38 38.60
N GLU A 331 1.77 15.65 38.36
CA GLU A 331 1.71 14.19 38.50
C GLU A 331 2.31 13.45 37.28
N PRO A 332 1.92 13.76 36.03
CA PRO A 332 2.47 13.04 34.87
C PRO A 332 3.88 13.52 34.53
N PHE A 333 4.59 12.69 33.76
CA PHE A 333 5.88 12.99 33.14
C PHE A 333 7.06 13.09 34.11
N GLU A 334 8.24 13.12 33.49
CA GLU A 334 9.54 13.27 34.13
C GLU A 334 9.78 14.73 34.56
N TYR A 335 10.43 14.94 35.70
CA TYR A 335 10.69 16.30 36.19
C TYR A 335 11.89 16.92 35.49
N THR A 336 11.74 18.13 34.95
CA THR A 336 12.87 18.91 34.43
C THR A 336 13.43 19.82 35.53
N PRO A 337 14.68 20.31 35.39
CA PRO A 337 15.24 21.30 36.33
C PRO A 337 14.32 22.50 36.53
N GLU A 338 13.65 22.98 35.48
CA GLU A 338 12.74 24.12 35.54
C GLU A 338 11.48 23.85 36.37
N ILE A 339 10.96 22.62 36.30
CA ILE A 339 9.80 22.19 37.12
C ILE A 339 10.20 22.20 38.60
N ILE A 340 11.36 21.63 38.93
CA ILE A 340 11.86 21.57 40.31
C ILE A 340 12.17 22.97 40.83
N GLU A 341 12.88 23.79 40.04
CA GLU A 341 13.18 25.19 40.40
C GLU A 341 11.90 25.98 40.65
N GLY A 342 10.91 25.90 39.76
CA GLY A 342 9.61 26.55 39.92
C GLY A 342 8.92 26.14 41.22
N ALA A 343 8.85 24.82 41.50
CA ALA A 343 8.24 24.30 42.71
C ALA A 343 8.96 24.78 43.99
N LEU A 344 10.28 24.88 43.98
CA LEU A 344 11.06 25.41 45.10
C LEU A 344 10.75 26.89 45.36
N PHE A 345 10.72 27.71 44.32
CA PHE A 345 10.42 29.15 44.44
C PHE A 345 8.99 29.38 44.96
N ASP A 346 8.03 28.64 44.43
CA ASP A 346 6.61 28.78 44.79
C ASP A 346 6.33 28.25 46.21
N ALA A 347 6.86 27.07 46.57
CA ALA A 347 6.63 26.46 47.89
C ALA A 347 7.23 27.28 49.04
N PHE A 348 8.39 27.89 48.81
CA PHE A 348 9.16 28.59 49.83
C PHE A 348 9.07 30.10 49.77
N GLY A 349 8.46 30.68 48.72
CA GLY A 349 8.27 32.12 48.58
C GLY A 349 9.57 32.87 48.33
N LEU A 350 10.43 32.33 47.46
CA LEU A 350 11.78 32.85 47.21
C LEU A 350 11.84 34.06 46.26
N GLY A 351 10.68 34.55 45.80
CA GLY A 351 10.57 35.67 44.86
C GLY A 351 10.37 35.19 43.42
N SER A 352 10.81 35.98 42.45
CA SER A 352 10.68 35.64 41.02
C SER A 352 11.78 34.69 40.59
N ARG A 353 11.41 33.65 39.83
CA ARG A 353 12.35 32.72 39.19
C ARG A 353 13.39 33.47 38.34
N PRO A 354 14.67 33.07 38.33
CA PRO A 354 15.63 33.53 37.33
C PRO A 354 15.04 33.33 35.93
N ALA A 355 15.22 34.32 35.06
CA ALA A 355 14.80 34.19 33.67
C ALA A 355 15.70 33.15 32.97
N SER A 356 15.28 31.89 32.95
CA SER A 356 15.85 30.91 32.02
C SER A 356 15.66 31.45 30.62
N ALA A 357 16.75 31.60 29.86
CA ALA A 357 16.67 31.88 28.44
C ALA A 357 15.96 30.68 27.81
N ALA A 358 14.65 30.82 27.56
CA ALA A 358 13.92 29.81 26.81
C ALA A 358 14.71 29.59 25.52
N PRO A 359 15.17 28.36 25.22
CA PRO A 359 15.81 28.11 23.95
C PRO A 359 14.84 28.62 22.88
N THR A 360 15.31 29.52 22.01
CA THR A 360 14.51 29.99 20.89
C THR A 360 13.95 28.75 20.21
N PRO A 361 12.62 28.58 20.11
CA PRO A 361 12.04 27.39 19.51
C PRO A 361 12.58 27.27 18.10
N VAL A 362 13.58 26.42 17.92
CA VAL A 362 14.04 26.05 16.60
C VAL A 362 12.97 25.10 16.11
N GLU A 363 12.35 25.44 14.98
CA GLU A 363 11.42 24.53 14.31
C GLU A 363 12.24 23.35 13.77
N VAL A 364 12.46 22.35 14.62
CA VAL A 364 13.16 21.13 14.26
C VAL A 364 12.14 20.20 13.59
N PRO A 365 12.42 19.70 12.36
CA PRO A 365 11.53 18.74 11.72
C PRO A 365 11.29 17.53 12.61
N ALA A 366 10.03 17.19 12.85
CA ALA A 366 9.67 15.98 13.59
C ALA A 366 10.27 14.74 12.89
N ARG A 367 10.96 13.90 13.66
CA ARG A 367 11.52 12.63 13.18
C ARG A 367 10.68 11.49 13.74
N PRO A 368 9.56 11.12 13.08
CA PRO A 368 8.75 10.01 13.57
C PRO A 368 9.56 8.71 13.55
N PRO A 369 9.30 7.78 14.48
CA PRO A 369 9.89 6.45 14.42
C PRO A 369 9.56 5.76 13.08
N VAL A 370 10.58 5.33 12.34
CA VAL A 370 10.43 4.66 11.04
C VAL A 370 11.29 3.41 10.95
N LEU A 371 10.84 2.42 10.18
CA LEU A 371 11.66 1.24 9.88
C LEU A 371 12.96 1.65 9.17
N CYS A 372 14.06 1.02 9.58
CA CYS A 372 15.40 1.24 9.01
C CYS A 372 15.43 1.02 7.48
N SER A 373 16.44 1.59 6.81
CA SER A 373 16.69 1.30 5.40
C SER A 373 16.92 -0.20 5.19
N GLY A 374 16.23 -0.76 4.19
CA GLY A 374 16.24 -2.18 3.86
C GLY A 374 15.72 -3.14 4.93
N CYS A 375 14.96 -2.67 5.93
CA CYS A 375 14.31 -3.55 6.89
C CYS A 375 13.31 -4.50 6.19
N PRO A 376 13.38 -5.83 6.41
CA PRO A 376 12.49 -6.80 5.76
C PRO A 376 11.01 -6.67 6.14
N HIS A 377 10.73 -6.12 7.33
CA HIS A 377 9.36 -5.87 7.79
C HIS A 377 8.63 -4.90 6.84
N ARG A 378 9.35 -3.94 6.25
CA ARG A 378 8.79 -2.97 5.30
C ARG A 378 8.25 -3.67 4.04
N ALA A 379 9.02 -4.61 3.52
CA ALA A 379 8.61 -5.40 2.35
C ALA A 379 7.43 -6.31 2.69
N THR A 380 7.42 -6.89 3.89
CA THR A 380 6.30 -7.70 4.39
C THR A 380 4.99 -6.90 4.47
N TYR A 381 5.02 -5.70 5.06
CA TYR A 381 3.83 -4.86 5.18
C TYR A 381 3.29 -4.40 3.83
N PHE A 382 4.17 -4.07 2.90
CA PHE A 382 3.74 -3.81 1.54
C PHE A 382 3.09 -5.03 0.90
N ALA A 383 3.72 -6.21 1.00
CA ALA A 383 3.20 -7.43 0.40
C ALA A 383 1.81 -7.79 0.95
N ALA A 384 1.60 -7.62 2.26
CA ALA A 384 0.28 -7.72 2.87
C ALA A 384 -0.71 -6.71 2.23
N ARG A 385 -0.37 -5.43 2.16
CA ARG A 385 -1.24 -4.40 1.55
C ARG A 385 -1.49 -4.54 0.06
N ALA A 386 -0.60 -5.24 -0.64
CA ALA A 386 -0.77 -5.57 -2.04
C ALA A 386 -1.71 -6.76 -2.23
N ALA A 387 -1.69 -7.73 -1.31
CA ALA A 387 -2.54 -8.92 -1.35
C ALA A 387 -3.98 -8.67 -0.83
N PHE A 388 -4.15 -7.74 0.10
CA PHE A 388 -5.44 -7.44 0.75
C PHE A 388 -6.09 -6.15 0.24
N PRO A 389 -7.43 -6.00 0.35
CA PRO A 389 -8.14 -4.79 -0.03
C PRO A 389 -7.77 -3.58 0.86
N ALA A 390 -8.20 -2.38 0.45
CA ALA A 390 -7.81 -1.13 1.10
C ALA A 390 -8.35 -0.96 2.53
N ASP A 391 -9.49 -1.58 2.82
CA ASP A 391 -10.22 -1.59 4.09
C ASP A 391 -9.88 -2.80 4.98
N GLN A 392 -8.83 -3.56 4.63
CA GLN A 392 -8.33 -4.67 5.42
C GLN A 392 -7.94 -4.22 6.83
N LEU A 393 -8.36 -4.99 7.84
CA LEU A 393 -8.00 -4.78 9.24
C LEU A 393 -6.69 -5.50 9.58
N PHE A 394 -5.75 -4.74 10.14
CA PHE A 394 -4.41 -5.15 10.55
C PHE A 394 -4.21 -4.87 12.04
N PHE A 395 -3.79 -5.87 12.82
CA PHE A 395 -3.53 -5.73 14.25
C PHE A 395 -2.05 -5.94 14.52
N ASN A 396 -1.44 -4.99 15.21
CA ASN A 396 -0.01 -4.96 15.43
C ASN A 396 0.32 -5.16 16.91
N ASP A 397 1.61 -5.16 17.23
CA ASP A 397 2.12 -5.57 18.51
C ASP A 397 3.33 -4.67 18.91
N ILE A 398 3.83 -4.75 20.15
CA ILE A 398 4.94 -3.92 20.67
C ILE A 398 6.29 -4.42 20.13
N GLY A 399 6.95 -3.63 19.28
CA GLY A 399 8.31 -3.92 18.77
C GLY A 399 8.61 -3.16 17.47
N CYS A 400 9.63 -3.60 16.70
CA CYS A 400 9.92 -2.99 15.38
C CYS A 400 8.69 -2.97 14.46
N TYR A 401 7.81 -3.93 14.66
CA TYR A 401 6.58 -4.08 13.91
C TYR A 401 5.55 -2.99 14.22
N THR A 402 5.55 -2.36 15.40
CA THR A 402 4.73 -1.17 15.70
C THR A 402 4.94 -0.05 14.66
N LEU A 403 6.14 0.04 14.09
CA LEU A 403 6.51 1.04 13.08
C LEU A 403 5.79 0.86 11.72
N GLY A 404 5.02 -0.22 11.55
CA GLY A 404 4.07 -0.40 10.45
C GLY A 404 2.84 0.50 10.53
N PHE A 405 2.58 1.15 11.68
CA PHE A 405 1.48 2.10 11.86
C PHE A 405 1.60 3.34 10.96
N GLY A 406 2.80 3.93 10.89
CA GLY A 406 3.02 5.20 10.22
C GLY A 406 2.86 5.13 8.70
N PRO A 407 2.58 6.27 8.03
CA PRO A 407 2.59 6.35 6.58
C PRO A 407 3.99 5.99 6.03
N PRO A 408 4.08 5.31 4.87
CA PRO A 408 2.97 4.88 4.02
C PRO A 408 2.42 3.48 4.34
N LEU A 409 2.85 2.86 5.45
CA LEU A 409 2.62 1.44 5.72
C LEU A 409 1.21 1.15 6.21
N HIS A 410 0.66 1.88 7.17
CA HIS A 410 -0.73 1.74 7.63
C HIS A 410 -1.18 0.29 7.90
N THR A 411 -0.37 -0.51 8.59
CA THR A 411 -0.66 -1.92 8.95
C THR A 411 -0.82 -2.09 10.46
N ALA A 412 -1.53 -1.17 11.11
CA ALA A 412 -1.86 -1.22 12.54
C ALA A 412 -3.12 -0.39 12.86
N ASP A 413 -4.25 -1.06 13.07
CA ASP A 413 -5.52 -0.46 13.52
C ASP A 413 -5.65 -0.46 15.05
N ALA A 414 -5.03 -1.44 15.72
CA ALA A 414 -4.93 -1.50 17.17
C ALA A 414 -3.67 -2.24 17.64
N LEU A 415 -3.20 -1.87 18.83
CA LEU A 415 -2.06 -2.45 19.54
C LEU A 415 -2.35 -2.34 21.04
N LEU A 416 -2.06 -3.40 21.80
CA LEU A 416 -2.32 -3.46 23.26
C LEU A 416 -1.07 -3.79 24.08
N CYS A 417 -0.53 -5.01 23.91
CA CYS A 417 0.65 -5.49 24.62
C CYS A 417 1.37 -6.58 23.80
N MET A 418 2.51 -7.05 24.30
CA MET A 418 3.28 -8.13 23.66
C MET A 418 2.44 -9.41 23.53
N GLY A 419 2.32 -9.92 22.31
CA GLY A 419 1.53 -11.10 21.93
C GLY A 419 0.07 -10.79 21.58
N ALA A 420 -0.42 -9.56 21.84
CA ALA A 420 -1.82 -9.22 21.63
C ALA A 420 -2.21 -9.05 20.16
N GLY A 421 -1.25 -8.87 19.23
CA GLY A 421 -1.55 -8.71 17.81
C GLY A 421 -2.41 -9.85 17.26
N PHE A 422 -2.14 -11.09 17.69
CA PHE A 422 -2.95 -12.26 17.35
C PHE A 422 -4.30 -12.29 18.06
N THR A 423 -4.34 -12.00 19.36
CA THR A 423 -5.59 -12.01 20.14
C THR A 423 -6.59 -10.96 19.63
N LEU A 424 -6.11 -9.75 19.31
CA LEU A 424 -6.95 -8.68 18.78
C LEU A 424 -7.49 -9.04 17.38
N ALA A 425 -6.63 -9.53 16.49
CA ALA A 425 -7.04 -10.02 15.18
C ALA A 425 -8.09 -11.12 15.29
N ALA A 426 -7.86 -12.11 16.14
CA ALA A 426 -8.76 -13.23 16.34
C ALA A 426 -10.13 -12.77 16.93
N GLY A 427 -10.09 -11.92 17.95
CA GLY A 427 -11.28 -11.38 18.61
C GLY A 427 -12.15 -10.58 17.66
N VAL A 428 -11.56 -9.67 16.88
CA VAL A 428 -12.31 -8.85 15.91
C VAL A 428 -12.86 -9.70 14.76
N SER A 429 -12.07 -10.64 14.23
CA SER A 429 -12.53 -11.57 13.18
C SER A 429 -13.76 -12.35 13.63
N ARG A 430 -13.74 -12.90 14.85
CA ARG A 430 -14.86 -13.66 15.40
C ARG A 430 -16.12 -12.83 15.58
N MET A 431 -15.99 -11.55 15.93
CA MET A 431 -17.14 -10.66 16.16
C MET A 431 -17.72 -10.08 14.87
N THR A 432 -16.89 -9.86 13.85
CA THR A 432 -17.30 -9.18 12.61
C THR A 432 -17.48 -10.14 11.43
N GLY A 433 -16.91 -11.34 11.49
CA GLY A 433 -16.79 -12.26 10.36
C GLY A 433 -15.72 -11.85 9.33
N THR A 434 -15.10 -10.68 9.49
CA THR A 434 -14.06 -10.17 8.60
C THR A 434 -12.76 -10.96 8.81
N ARG A 435 -12.14 -11.40 7.73
CA ARG A 435 -10.80 -12.01 7.80
C ARG A 435 -9.78 -10.95 8.20
N THR A 436 -9.12 -11.11 9.34
CA THR A 436 -8.16 -10.13 9.88
C THR A 436 -6.71 -10.58 9.69
N VAL A 437 -5.76 -9.65 9.82
CA VAL A 437 -4.32 -9.95 9.81
C VAL A 437 -3.73 -9.50 11.15
N GLY A 438 -3.03 -10.38 11.85
CA GLY A 438 -2.32 -10.06 13.09
C GLY A 438 -0.81 -10.19 12.91
N PHE A 439 -0.02 -9.25 13.42
CA PHE A 439 1.45 -9.27 13.37
C PHE A 439 2.05 -9.45 14.75
N VAL A 440 3.09 -10.28 14.85
CA VAL A 440 3.98 -10.37 16.00
C VAL A 440 5.43 -10.52 15.52
N GLY A 441 6.41 -10.13 16.33
CA GLY A 441 7.82 -10.46 16.08
C GLY A 441 8.14 -11.91 16.46
N ASP A 442 9.29 -12.41 16.00
CA ASP A 442 9.83 -13.70 16.39
C ASP A 442 10.06 -13.83 17.90
N SER A 443 10.69 -12.84 18.55
CA SER A 443 10.89 -12.90 20.01
C SER A 443 9.56 -12.90 20.76
N THR A 444 8.61 -12.07 20.33
CA THR A 444 7.26 -11.98 20.90
C THR A 444 6.44 -13.25 20.68
N PHE A 445 6.66 -13.95 19.57
CA PHE A 445 6.03 -15.24 19.32
C PHE A 445 6.33 -16.24 20.45
N PHE A 446 7.60 -16.34 20.87
CA PHE A 446 8.00 -17.21 21.99
C PHE A 446 7.66 -16.62 23.37
N HIS A 447 7.71 -15.30 23.52
CA HIS A 447 7.39 -14.60 24.77
C HIS A 447 5.94 -14.83 25.21
N ALA A 448 4.99 -14.53 24.31
CA ALA A 448 3.56 -14.55 24.59
C ALA A 448 2.66 -14.85 23.38
N GLY A 449 3.19 -15.06 22.17
CA GLY A 449 2.39 -15.26 20.94
C GLY A 449 1.89 -16.69 20.69
N ILE A 450 2.55 -17.71 21.26
CA ILE A 450 2.15 -19.11 21.13
C ILE A 450 0.74 -19.38 21.70
N PRO A 451 0.39 -18.99 22.96
CA PRO A 451 -0.95 -19.25 23.49
C PRO A 451 -2.08 -18.56 22.70
N PRO A 452 -1.97 -17.28 22.28
CA PRO A 452 -2.92 -16.64 21.37
C PRO A 452 -3.11 -17.40 20.05
N LEU A 453 -2.03 -17.85 19.41
CA LEU A 453 -2.12 -18.61 18.16
C LEU A 453 -2.85 -19.95 18.38
N LEU A 454 -2.51 -20.68 19.44
CA LEU A 454 -3.19 -21.92 19.80
C LEU A 454 -4.69 -21.69 20.05
N ASN A 455 -5.05 -20.61 20.74
CA ASN A 455 -6.44 -20.26 20.98
C ASN A 455 -7.18 -19.93 19.67
N ALA A 456 -6.56 -19.18 18.76
CA ALA A 456 -7.14 -18.88 17.44
C ALA A 456 -7.35 -20.17 16.61
N ILE A 457 -6.42 -21.11 16.66
CA ILE A 457 -6.53 -22.43 16.00
C ILE A 457 -7.66 -23.25 16.63
N LYS A 458 -7.70 -23.35 17.96
CA LYS A 458 -8.74 -24.08 18.70
C LYS A 458 -10.15 -23.58 18.35
N GLU A 459 -10.30 -22.28 18.14
CA GLU A 459 -11.57 -21.63 17.82
C GLU A 459 -11.83 -21.47 16.31
N ASP A 460 -10.99 -22.05 15.45
CA ASP A 460 -11.05 -22.00 13.97
C ASP A 460 -11.30 -20.59 13.40
N VAL A 461 -10.57 -19.61 13.93
CA VAL A 461 -10.79 -18.20 13.59
C VAL A 461 -10.32 -17.89 12.16
N SER A 462 -11.11 -17.11 11.41
CA SER A 462 -10.73 -16.63 10.08
C SER A 462 -9.70 -15.49 10.17
N MET A 463 -8.41 -15.83 10.25
CA MET A 463 -7.34 -14.83 10.31
C MET A 463 -6.05 -15.28 9.63
N VAL A 464 -5.18 -14.32 9.32
CA VAL A 464 -3.79 -14.54 8.94
C VAL A 464 -2.87 -14.06 10.05
N ALA A 465 -2.17 -14.99 10.70
CA ALA A 465 -1.14 -14.73 11.70
C ALA A 465 0.22 -14.57 11.01
N VAL A 466 0.83 -13.40 11.13
CA VAL A 466 2.12 -13.07 10.52
C VAL A 466 3.18 -12.97 11.60
N ILE A 467 4.21 -13.80 11.52
CA ILE A 467 5.40 -13.70 12.36
C ILE A 467 6.52 -13.03 11.56
N LEU A 468 7.00 -11.89 12.06
CA LEU A 468 8.07 -11.12 11.47
C LEU A 468 9.39 -11.53 12.13
N ASP A 469 10.18 -12.33 11.41
CA ASP A 469 11.38 -12.97 11.93
C ASP A 469 12.64 -12.36 11.31
N ASN A 470 13.33 -11.53 12.09
CA ASN A 470 14.63 -10.98 11.75
C ASN A 470 15.80 -11.61 12.55
N GLY A 471 15.49 -12.64 13.35
CA GLY A 471 16.42 -13.38 14.18
C GLY A 471 16.98 -12.66 15.40
N VAL A 472 16.55 -11.43 15.72
CA VAL A 472 17.07 -10.64 16.86
C VAL A 472 16.01 -9.70 17.44
N THR A 473 16.09 -9.44 18.75
CA THR A 473 15.27 -8.38 19.39
C THR A 473 15.86 -7.00 19.08
N ALA A 474 15.56 -6.48 17.88
CA ALA A 474 16.32 -5.37 17.28
C ALA A 474 16.18 -4.03 18.00
N MET A 475 14.97 -3.62 18.40
CA MET A 475 14.73 -2.29 19.00
C MET A 475 15.40 -2.09 20.36
N THR A 476 15.70 -3.17 21.09
CA THR A 476 16.22 -3.10 22.46
C THR A 476 17.72 -3.32 22.57
N GLY A 477 18.45 -3.47 21.44
CA GLY A 477 19.90 -3.69 21.44
C GLY A 477 20.39 -4.86 20.58
N PHE A 478 19.52 -5.49 19.79
CA PHE A 478 19.85 -6.65 18.93
C PHE A 478 20.26 -7.91 19.70
N GLN A 479 19.62 -8.15 20.86
CA GLN A 479 19.79 -9.39 21.62
C GLN A 479 19.30 -10.60 20.81
N GLU A 480 19.81 -11.79 21.13
CA GLU A 480 19.35 -13.02 20.51
C GLU A 480 17.85 -13.25 20.77
N SER A 481 17.15 -13.78 19.77
CA SER A 481 15.76 -14.19 19.88
C SER A 481 15.72 -15.67 20.29
N PRO A 482 14.68 -16.18 20.98
CA PRO A 482 14.63 -17.61 21.32
C PRO A 482 14.70 -18.57 20.12
N ALA A 483 14.38 -18.11 18.90
CA ALA A 483 14.57 -18.89 17.66
C ALA A 483 16.03 -18.96 17.18
N SER A 484 16.92 -18.16 17.73
CA SER A 484 18.31 -17.99 17.32
C SER A 484 19.26 -18.05 18.52
N GLY A 485 20.52 -18.35 18.25
CA GLY A 485 21.61 -18.17 19.20
C GLY A 485 22.80 -17.54 18.50
N LEU A 486 23.67 -16.87 19.25
CA LEU A 486 24.92 -16.34 18.71
C LEU A 486 26.04 -17.40 18.78
N GLU A 487 26.52 -17.85 17.62
CA GLU A 487 27.66 -18.77 17.50
C GLU A 487 28.74 -18.14 16.62
N GLU A 488 29.92 -17.89 17.18
CA GLU A 488 31.06 -17.25 16.49
C GLU A 488 30.71 -15.90 15.82
N GLY A 489 29.76 -15.15 16.39
CA GLY A 489 29.28 -13.87 15.84
C GLY A 489 28.27 -14.00 14.71
N ARG A 490 27.72 -15.20 14.47
CA ARG A 490 26.65 -15.47 13.49
C ARG A 490 25.37 -15.92 14.19
N ILE A 491 24.22 -15.62 13.58
CA ILE A 491 22.92 -16.16 13.99
C ILE A 491 22.86 -17.64 13.60
N ALA A 492 22.73 -18.51 14.60
CA ALA A 492 22.44 -19.93 14.43
C ALA A 492 21.00 -20.21 14.82
N ARG A 493 20.18 -20.74 13.91
CA ARG A 493 18.77 -21.07 14.18
C ARG A 493 18.68 -22.25 15.16
N ARG A 494 17.94 -22.08 16.26
CA ARG A 494 17.75 -23.09 17.32
C ARG A 494 16.33 -23.65 17.35
N ALA A 495 15.32 -22.88 16.95
CA ALA A 495 13.93 -23.33 16.89
C ALA A 495 13.25 -22.84 15.60
N SER A 496 12.36 -23.68 15.04
CA SER A 496 11.58 -23.36 13.84
C SER A 496 10.18 -22.89 14.21
N ILE A 497 9.89 -21.60 13.99
CA ILE A 497 8.58 -20.99 14.20
C ILE A 497 7.50 -21.70 13.38
N ALA A 498 7.80 -22.01 12.12
CA ALA A 498 6.88 -22.72 11.24
C ALA A 498 6.53 -24.11 11.76
N ASN A 499 7.50 -24.86 12.30
CA ASN A 499 7.23 -26.18 12.88
C ASN A 499 6.42 -26.09 14.18
N VAL A 500 6.66 -25.07 15.02
CA VAL A 500 5.83 -24.81 16.20
C VAL A 500 4.39 -24.51 15.76
N ALA A 501 4.18 -23.62 14.80
CA ALA A 501 2.86 -23.30 14.28
C ALA A 501 2.11 -24.54 13.74
N ARG A 502 2.80 -25.40 12.99
CA ARG A 502 2.24 -26.69 12.52
C ARG A 502 1.90 -27.62 13.68
N ALA A 503 2.76 -27.72 14.70
CA ALA A 503 2.54 -28.55 15.88
C ALA A 503 1.33 -28.09 16.71
N LEU A 504 1.02 -26.78 16.71
CA LEU A 504 -0.19 -26.23 17.33
C LEU A 504 -1.47 -26.54 16.54
N GLY A 505 -1.36 -27.02 15.29
CA GLY A 505 -2.49 -27.39 14.43
C GLY A 505 -2.83 -26.38 13.34
N ALA A 506 -1.94 -25.45 12.97
CA ALA A 506 -2.18 -24.54 11.86
C ALA A 506 -2.20 -25.29 10.52
N ASN A 507 -3.33 -25.23 9.81
CA ASN A 507 -3.55 -25.97 8.55
C ASN A 507 -2.76 -25.40 7.36
N HIS A 508 -2.45 -24.10 7.39
CA HIS A 508 -1.70 -23.41 6.34
C HIS A 508 -0.54 -22.64 6.98
N VAL A 509 0.70 -23.07 6.69
CA VAL A 509 1.92 -22.44 7.21
C VAL A 509 2.94 -22.29 6.10
N GLU A 510 3.22 -21.04 5.72
CA GLU A 510 4.22 -20.68 4.71
C GLU A 510 5.35 -19.85 5.32
N THR A 511 6.59 -20.16 4.96
CA THR A 511 7.76 -19.33 5.27
C THR A 511 8.21 -18.65 3.99
N VAL A 512 8.42 -17.34 4.04
CA VAL A 512 8.81 -16.51 2.88
C VAL A 512 9.98 -15.62 3.24
N ASP A 513 10.88 -15.40 2.28
CA ASP A 513 11.85 -14.29 2.38
C ASP A 513 11.16 -13.01 1.88
N PRO A 514 10.85 -12.03 2.78
CA PRO A 514 10.20 -10.79 2.39
C PRO A 514 10.99 -9.94 1.39
N MET A 515 12.28 -10.24 1.17
CA MET A 515 13.08 -9.59 0.14
C MET A 515 12.73 -10.07 -1.28
N ASP A 516 12.13 -11.26 -1.41
CA ASP A 516 11.38 -11.67 -2.59
C ASP A 516 9.92 -11.20 -2.46
N VAL A 517 9.71 -9.95 -2.87
CA VAL A 517 8.41 -9.27 -2.78
C VAL A 517 7.34 -10.04 -3.56
N ALA A 518 7.69 -10.65 -4.69
CA ALA A 518 6.77 -11.39 -5.55
C ALA A 518 6.25 -12.63 -4.82
N ALA A 519 7.17 -13.47 -4.33
CA ALA A 519 6.84 -14.68 -3.60
C ALA A 519 6.03 -14.36 -2.33
N THR A 520 6.39 -13.28 -1.66
CA THR A 520 5.71 -12.82 -0.44
C THR A 520 4.28 -12.36 -0.72
N ILE A 521 4.03 -11.58 -1.79
CA ILE A 521 2.67 -11.19 -2.21
C ILE A 521 1.83 -12.44 -2.49
N LEU A 522 2.37 -13.40 -3.24
CA LEU A 522 1.65 -14.63 -3.58
C LEU A 522 1.33 -15.50 -2.34
N ALA A 523 2.21 -15.53 -1.33
CA ALA A 523 1.93 -16.21 -0.07
C ALA A 523 0.82 -15.52 0.73
N PHE A 524 0.80 -14.19 0.77
CA PHE A 524 -0.31 -13.45 1.37
C PHE A 524 -1.63 -13.67 0.63
N GLU A 525 -1.63 -13.79 -0.70
CA GLU A 525 -2.84 -14.11 -1.47
C GLU A 525 -3.36 -15.51 -1.17
N ARG A 526 -2.47 -16.51 -1.11
CA ARG A 526 -2.86 -17.87 -0.68
C ARG A 526 -3.40 -17.88 0.74
N ALA A 527 -2.78 -17.16 1.68
CA ALA A 527 -3.26 -17.05 3.05
C ALA A 527 -4.58 -16.27 3.18
N ARG A 528 -4.81 -15.26 2.33
CA ARG A 528 -6.09 -14.54 2.23
C ARG A 528 -7.20 -15.49 1.80
N ASP A 529 -6.94 -16.32 0.79
CA ASP A 529 -7.94 -17.20 0.17
C ASP A 529 -8.14 -18.53 0.92
N ALA A 530 -7.20 -18.89 1.80
CA ALA A 530 -7.31 -20.03 2.71
C ALA A 530 -8.39 -19.84 3.78
N LYS A 531 -8.94 -20.95 4.27
CA LYS A 531 -9.93 -20.98 5.36
C LYS A 531 -9.26 -21.10 6.72
N GLY A 532 -9.95 -20.64 7.77
CA GLY A 532 -9.47 -20.71 9.15
C GLY A 532 -8.19 -19.90 9.38
N VAL A 533 -7.34 -20.37 10.29
CA VAL A 533 -6.06 -19.73 10.61
C VAL A 533 -4.99 -20.08 9.58
N SER A 534 -4.41 -19.05 8.96
CA SER A 534 -3.20 -19.16 8.13
C SER A 534 -2.02 -18.50 8.82
N VAL A 535 -0.84 -19.10 8.74
CA VAL A 535 0.38 -18.57 9.33
C VAL A 535 1.39 -18.25 8.24
N ILE A 536 1.91 -17.02 8.25
CA ILE A 536 3.03 -16.59 7.41
C ILE A 536 4.20 -16.27 8.32
N VAL A 537 5.35 -16.91 8.08
CA VAL A 537 6.61 -16.56 8.72
C VAL A 537 7.45 -15.79 7.70
N ALA A 538 7.56 -14.48 7.86
CA ALA A 538 8.39 -13.62 7.02
C ALA A 538 9.81 -13.58 7.61
N GLU A 539 10.69 -14.39 7.04
CA GLU A 539 12.00 -14.70 7.59
C GLU A 539 13.12 -14.03 6.77
N HIS A 540 13.78 -13.01 7.35
CA HIS A 540 14.98 -12.42 6.79
C HIS A 540 15.79 -11.68 7.86
N PRO A 541 17.12 -11.88 7.99
CA PRO A 541 17.94 -11.27 9.03
C PRO A 541 17.84 -9.75 9.11
N CYS A 542 18.03 -9.19 10.31
CA CYS A 542 18.13 -7.74 10.49
C CYS A 542 19.37 -7.18 9.78
N PRO A 543 19.24 -6.25 8.80
CA PRO A 543 20.37 -5.78 8.01
C PRO A 543 21.37 -4.94 8.83
N ILE A 544 20.89 -4.19 9.83
CA ILE A 544 21.76 -3.42 10.74
C ILE A 544 22.63 -4.37 11.56
N TRP A 545 22.02 -5.42 12.12
CA TRP A 545 22.76 -6.40 12.92
C TRP A 545 23.79 -7.14 12.07
N GLU A 546 23.41 -7.56 10.86
CA GLU A 546 24.32 -8.25 9.93
C GLU A 546 25.51 -7.36 9.57
N THR A 547 25.28 -6.08 9.28
CA THR A 547 26.35 -5.11 8.99
C THR A 547 27.26 -4.90 10.20
N ARG A 548 26.69 -4.77 11.41
CA ARG A 548 27.48 -4.61 12.65
C ARG A 548 28.32 -5.83 12.99
N SER A 549 27.80 -7.03 12.73
CA SER A 549 28.43 -8.29 13.11
C SER A 549 29.48 -8.76 12.11
N THR A 550 29.28 -8.48 10.82
CA THR A 550 30.20 -8.90 9.75
C THR A 550 31.18 -7.81 9.32
N GLY A 551 30.90 -6.53 9.66
CA GLY A 551 31.68 -5.38 9.21
C GLY A 551 31.54 -5.05 7.72
N ALA A 552 30.73 -5.80 6.98
CA ALA A 552 30.49 -5.60 5.56
C ALA A 552 29.12 -4.96 5.32
N LEU A 553 29.08 -3.83 4.59
CA LEU A 553 27.84 -3.41 3.92
C LEU A 553 27.45 -4.49 2.91
N SER A 554 26.14 -4.71 2.73
CA SER A 554 25.60 -5.64 1.73
C SER A 554 26.41 -5.63 0.44
N ALA A 555 26.73 -6.82 -0.08
CA ALA A 555 27.52 -6.99 -1.32
C ALA A 555 26.89 -6.34 -2.56
N ARG A 556 25.61 -5.93 -2.48
CA ARG A 556 24.89 -5.20 -3.52
C ARG A 556 25.10 -3.70 -3.28
N GLY A 557 25.74 -3.02 -4.24
CA GLY A 557 26.10 -1.60 -4.12
C GLY A 557 24.92 -0.66 -3.82
N VAL A 558 25.23 0.61 -3.54
CA VAL A 558 24.24 1.68 -3.36
C VAL A 558 23.38 1.83 -4.63
N PHE A 559 22.13 2.23 -4.49
CA PHE A 559 21.20 2.47 -5.61
C PHE A 559 20.98 3.96 -5.86
N GLU A 560 20.65 4.30 -7.10
CA GLU A 560 20.24 5.64 -7.54
C GLU A 560 18.97 5.61 -8.39
N ILE A 561 18.36 6.78 -8.58
CA ILE A 561 17.23 6.98 -9.50
C ILE A 561 17.77 7.40 -10.87
N ASP A 562 17.43 6.64 -11.91
CA ASP A 562 17.60 7.04 -13.31
C ASP A 562 16.53 8.11 -13.65
N PRO A 563 16.92 9.37 -13.88
CA PRO A 563 15.98 10.47 -14.09
C PRO A 563 15.28 10.43 -15.46
N ASP A 564 15.86 9.73 -16.44
CA ASP A 564 15.27 9.55 -17.77
C ASP A 564 14.18 8.49 -17.72
N ARG A 565 14.39 7.45 -16.89
CA ARG A 565 13.36 6.47 -16.59
C ARG A 565 12.32 6.99 -15.61
N CYS A 566 12.68 7.83 -14.64
CA CYS A 566 11.78 8.44 -13.66
C CYS A 566 11.19 9.78 -14.15
N ALA A 567 10.57 9.78 -15.34
CA ALA A 567 9.96 10.95 -15.99
C ALA A 567 8.43 10.94 -15.88
N THR A 568 7.67 11.75 -16.64
CA THR A 568 6.20 11.60 -16.79
C THR A 568 5.85 10.33 -17.59
N CYS A 569 4.63 9.76 -17.48
CA CYS A 569 4.21 8.37 -17.83
C CYS A 569 4.38 7.91 -19.29
N GLY A 570 5.43 8.36 -19.98
CA GLY A 570 5.68 8.25 -21.40
C GLY A 570 4.74 9.07 -22.27
N ARG A 571 3.48 9.26 -21.85
CA ARG A 571 2.42 9.87 -22.65
C ARG A 571 2.71 11.31 -23.06
N GLY A 572 3.52 12.05 -22.29
CA GLY A 572 3.98 13.37 -22.71
C GLY A 572 4.73 13.35 -24.05
N ALA A 573 5.44 12.26 -24.35
CA ALA A 573 6.15 12.07 -25.62
C ALA A 573 5.20 11.84 -26.81
N CYS A 574 3.97 11.38 -26.56
CA CYS A 574 2.91 11.34 -27.57
C CYS A 574 1.97 12.56 -27.53
N GLY A 575 2.39 13.64 -26.84
CA GLY A 575 1.60 14.85 -26.63
C GLY A 575 0.51 14.72 -25.55
N LEU A 576 0.25 13.52 -25.05
CA LEU A 576 -0.86 13.26 -24.13
C LEU A 576 -0.43 13.50 -22.68
N ARG A 577 -1.12 14.38 -21.96
CA ARG A 577 -0.97 14.49 -20.50
C ARG A 577 -2.27 14.11 -19.82
N CYS A 578 -2.20 13.11 -18.95
CA CYS A 578 -3.25 12.84 -17.99
C CYS A 578 -3.14 13.86 -16.86
N ASN A 579 -4.21 14.59 -16.59
CA ASN A 579 -4.28 15.58 -15.50
C ASN A 579 -5.01 15.02 -14.27
N LEU A 580 -5.24 13.70 -14.20
CA LEU A 580 -5.85 13.09 -13.02
C LEU A 580 -4.80 12.89 -11.94
N SER A 581 -5.21 13.15 -10.69
CA SER A 581 -4.43 12.75 -9.54
C SER A 581 -4.36 11.23 -9.48
N ILE A 582 -3.16 10.74 -9.18
CA ILE A 582 -2.95 9.34 -8.85
C ILE A 582 -3.46 9.10 -7.41
N SER A 583 -4.01 7.93 -7.15
CA SER A 583 -4.44 7.51 -5.83
C SER A 583 -3.53 6.43 -5.27
N THR A 584 -3.52 6.26 -3.94
CA THR A 584 -2.80 5.17 -3.26
C THR A 584 -3.24 3.78 -3.72
N GLY A 585 -4.52 3.59 -4.08
CA GLY A 585 -5.01 2.32 -4.63
C GLY A 585 -4.40 2.00 -5.99
N HIS A 586 -4.36 2.99 -6.88
CA HIS A 586 -3.71 2.87 -8.18
C HIS A 586 -2.21 2.60 -8.03
N GLU A 587 -1.50 3.38 -7.20
CA GLU A 587 -0.06 3.19 -6.98
C GLU A 587 0.24 1.79 -6.46
N ARG A 588 -0.59 1.28 -5.53
CA ARG A 588 -0.41 -0.07 -4.97
C ARG A 588 -0.55 -1.13 -6.04
N HIS A 589 -1.56 -0.99 -6.89
CA HIS A 589 -1.73 -1.89 -8.03
C HIS A 589 -0.51 -1.86 -8.96
N MET A 590 0.01 -0.67 -9.28
CA MET A 590 1.20 -0.51 -10.15
C MET A 590 2.43 -1.18 -9.54
N ALA A 591 2.71 -0.93 -8.26
CA ALA A 591 3.85 -1.50 -7.55
C ALA A 591 3.72 -3.03 -7.41
N ARG A 592 2.51 -3.53 -7.08
CA ARG A 592 2.21 -4.97 -7.06
C ARG A 592 2.46 -5.60 -8.43
N SER A 593 1.90 -5.00 -9.48
CA SER A 593 2.01 -5.46 -10.86
C SER A 593 3.46 -5.63 -11.30
N ARG A 594 4.34 -4.72 -10.88
CA ARG A 594 5.77 -4.84 -11.13
C ARG A 594 6.44 -5.89 -10.28
N ALA A 595 6.13 -5.96 -8.99
CA ALA A 595 6.73 -6.94 -8.09
C ALA A 595 6.47 -8.38 -8.59
N LEU A 596 5.35 -8.63 -9.27
CA LEU A 596 5.00 -9.93 -9.84
C LEU A 596 5.64 -10.22 -11.21
N GLU A 597 6.41 -9.29 -11.79
CA GLU A 597 7.16 -9.57 -13.01
C GLU A 597 8.30 -10.55 -12.71
N ALA A 598 8.31 -11.69 -13.40
CA ALA A 598 9.35 -12.70 -13.24
C ALA A 598 10.65 -12.21 -13.88
N HIS A 599 11.66 -11.95 -13.05
CA HIS A 599 13.02 -11.72 -13.51
C HIS A 599 13.65 -13.06 -13.91
N GLY A 600 13.63 -13.38 -15.21
CA GLY A 600 14.40 -14.50 -15.74
C GLY A 600 15.87 -14.40 -15.33
N THR A 601 16.46 -15.55 -14.97
CA THR A 601 17.84 -15.73 -14.52
C THR A 601 18.85 -14.74 -15.14
N SER A 602 19.46 -13.91 -14.30
CA SER A 602 20.75 -13.19 -14.51
C SER A 602 20.87 -12.09 -15.58
N THR A 603 19.80 -11.58 -16.20
CA THR A 603 19.91 -10.35 -17.02
C THR A 603 19.23 -9.15 -16.36
N PRO A 604 19.95 -8.04 -16.09
CA PRO A 604 19.36 -6.86 -15.49
C PRO A 604 18.38 -6.19 -16.45
N ASN A 605 17.23 -5.79 -15.92
CA ASN A 605 16.28 -4.85 -16.52
C ASN A 605 15.83 -5.20 -17.95
N VAL A 606 14.66 -5.84 -18.06
CA VAL A 606 13.85 -5.75 -19.28
C VAL A 606 13.48 -4.27 -19.47
N ALA A 607 14.33 -3.56 -20.22
CA ALA A 607 14.04 -2.20 -20.65
C ALA A 607 12.94 -2.31 -21.69
N TRP A 608 11.78 -1.70 -21.42
CA TRP A 608 10.79 -1.47 -22.46
C TRP A 608 11.41 -0.49 -23.46
N PRO A 609 11.65 -0.89 -24.72
CA PRO A 609 12.31 -0.02 -25.70
C PRO A 609 11.47 1.21 -26.06
N GLU A 610 10.17 1.20 -25.74
CA GLU A 610 9.23 2.27 -26.10
C GLU A 610 8.72 3.04 -24.87
N ALA A 611 8.61 4.35 -25.05
CA ALA A 611 8.13 5.27 -24.02
C ALA A 611 6.69 4.99 -23.57
N VAL A 612 5.83 4.45 -24.44
CA VAL A 612 4.37 4.36 -24.28
C VAL A 612 3.88 2.92 -24.49
N ALA A 613 2.86 2.48 -23.75
CA ALA A 613 2.29 1.13 -23.88
C ALA A 613 1.73 0.82 -25.29
N PRO A 614 2.00 -0.36 -25.89
CA PRO A 614 1.52 -0.71 -27.23
C PRO A 614 0.00 -0.59 -27.41
N CYS A 615 -0.78 -0.94 -26.39
CA CYS A 615 -2.24 -0.84 -26.40
C CYS A 615 -2.75 0.61 -26.46
N ALA A 616 -1.97 1.57 -25.96
CA ALA A 616 -2.26 2.99 -26.06
C ALA A 616 -1.89 3.55 -27.43
N VAL A 617 -0.79 3.07 -28.01
CA VAL A 617 -0.31 3.39 -29.36
C VAL A 617 -1.33 2.98 -30.41
N HIS A 618 -1.81 1.75 -30.34
CA HIS A 618 -2.72 1.19 -31.34
C HIS A 618 -4.17 1.61 -31.17
N CYS A 619 -4.53 2.24 -30.05
CA CYS A 619 -5.85 2.83 -29.89
C CYS A 619 -5.93 4.12 -30.74
N PRO A 620 -6.85 4.24 -31.72
CA PRO A 620 -6.96 5.46 -32.54
C PRO A 620 -7.22 6.73 -31.73
N LEU A 621 -7.77 6.59 -30.52
CA LEU A 621 -8.05 7.67 -29.58
C LEU A 621 -6.92 7.93 -28.59
N GLY A 622 -5.91 7.05 -28.52
CA GLY A 622 -4.80 7.15 -27.57
C GLY A 622 -5.21 6.97 -26.11
N LEU A 623 -6.20 6.13 -25.80
CA LEU A 623 -6.77 6.02 -24.44
C LEU A 623 -5.77 5.50 -23.39
N CYS A 624 -6.01 5.89 -22.12
CA CYS A 624 -5.20 5.48 -20.97
C CYS A 624 -5.51 4.10 -20.41
N VAL A 625 -5.27 3.04 -21.21
CA VAL A 625 -5.57 1.65 -20.85
C VAL A 625 -5.02 1.26 -19.48
N GLN A 626 -3.73 1.50 -19.23
CA GLN A 626 -3.09 1.18 -17.95
C GLN A 626 -3.69 1.98 -16.80
N GLY A 627 -3.99 3.26 -17.04
CA GLY A 627 -4.56 4.14 -16.03
C GLY A 627 -5.93 3.67 -15.58
N TYR A 628 -6.86 3.47 -16.52
CA TYR A 628 -8.21 3.04 -16.15
C TYR A 628 -8.23 1.58 -15.68
N SER A 629 -7.38 0.69 -16.21
CA SER A 629 -7.25 -0.67 -15.66
C SER A 629 -6.74 -0.63 -14.23
N GLY A 630 -5.70 0.16 -13.93
CA GLY A 630 -5.21 0.31 -12.56
C GLY A 630 -6.25 0.89 -11.60
N HIS A 631 -7.06 1.85 -12.05
CA HIS A 631 -8.18 2.36 -11.26
C HIS A 631 -9.30 1.33 -11.08
N ILE A 632 -9.64 0.53 -12.09
CA ILE A 632 -10.63 -0.55 -11.95
C ILE A 632 -10.14 -1.60 -10.94
N ALA A 633 -8.88 -2.05 -11.04
CA ALA A 633 -8.28 -2.97 -10.09
C ALA A 633 -8.35 -2.42 -8.65
N ALA A 634 -8.15 -1.11 -8.50
CA ALA A 634 -8.23 -0.38 -7.24
C ALA A 634 -9.66 -0.05 -6.76
N GLY A 635 -10.72 -0.42 -7.51
CA GLY A 635 -12.11 -0.10 -7.16
C GLY A 635 -12.52 1.37 -7.36
N GLN A 636 -11.79 2.11 -8.19
CA GLN A 636 -11.90 3.56 -8.38
C GLN A 636 -12.56 3.92 -9.71
N TYR A 637 -13.83 3.55 -9.85
CA TYR A 637 -14.52 3.58 -11.14
C TYR A 637 -14.75 4.98 -11.70
N SER A 638 -14.93 6.00 -10.86
CA SER A 638 -15.04 7.40 -11.30
C SER A 638 -13.74 7.91 -11.96
N GLN A 639 -12.58 7.55 -11.41
CA GLN A 639 -11.28 7.91 -11.97
C GLN A 639 -11.02 7.14 -13.28
N ALA A 640 -11.40 5.86 -13.33
CA ALA A 640 -11.37 5.08 -14.56
C ALA A 640 -12.26 5.70 -15.65
N LEU A 641 -13.48 6.12 -15.30
CA LEU A 641 -14.43 6.76 -16.19
C LEU A 641 -13.88 8.07 -16.75
N ALA A 642 -13.28 8.91 -15.90
CA ALA A 642 -12.67 10.18 -16.33
C ALA A 642 -11.55 9.96 -17.35
N LEU A 643 -10.73 8.92 -17.20
CA LEU A 643 -9.71 8.56 -18.20
C LEU A 643 -10.31 8.09 -19.52
N ILE A 644 -11.34 7.25 -19.45
CA ILE A 644 -12.04 6.75 -20.63
C ILE A 644 -12.66 7.92 -21.40
N MET A 645 -13.46 8.74 -20.73
CA MET A 645 -14.20 9.84 -21.33
C MET A 645 -13.33 11.03 -21.73
N SER A 646 -12.09 11.12 -21.25
CA SER A 646 -11.15 12.18 -21.64
C SER A 646 -10.91 12.30 -23.15
N ARG A 647 -11.06 11.19 -23.90
CA ARG A 647 -10.94 11.13 -25.37
C ARG A 647 -11.96 10.23 -26.04
N LEU A 648 -12.99 9.83 -25.32
CA LEU A 648 -14.06 9.01 -25.86
C LEU A 648 -15.40 9.67 -25.54
N PRO A 649 -15.91 10.53 -26.45
CA PRO A 649 -17.21 11.19 -26.29
C PRO A 649 -18.42 10.25 -26.35
N LEU A 650 -18.25 9.10 -27.00
CA LEU A 650 -19.29 8.09 -27.23
C LEU A 650 -18.94 6.75 -26.53
N PRO A 651 -18.71 6.73 -25.20
CA PRO A 651 -18.18 5.57 -24.53
C PRO A 651 -19.14 4.38 -24.55
N ASP A 652 -20.44 4.62 -24.43
CA ASP A 652 -21.47 3.58 -24.39
C ASP A 652 -21.50 2.77 -25.70
N SER A 653 -21.49 3.48 -26.82
CA SER A 653 -21.51 2.90 -28.16
C SER A 653 -20.20 2.20 -28.48
N VAL A 654 -19.07 2.85 -28.22
CA VAL A 654 -17.75 2.30 -28.58
C VAL A 654 -17.43 1.02 -27.80
N CYS A 655 -17.87 0.88 -26.54
CA CYS A 655 -17.68 -0.38 -25.80
C CYS A 655 -18.34 -1.60 -26.46
N ARG A 656 -19.27 -1.41 -27.40
CA ARG A 656 -20.00 -2.49 -28.08
C ARG A 656 -19.53 -2.75 -29.51
N VAL A 657 -18.97 -1.74 -30.17
CA VAL A 657 -18.67 -1.78 -31.61
C VAL A 657 -17.18 -1.64 -31.94
N CYS A 658 -16.32 -1.54 -30.92
CA CYS A 658 -14.87 -1.40 -31.08
C CYS A 658 -14.24 -2.68 -31.66
N HIS A 659 -13.31 -2.52 -32.62
CA HIS A 659 -12.48 -3.59 -33.17
C HIS A 659 -11.40 -4.12 -32.22
N LYS A 660 -11.28 -3.53 -31.03
CA LYS A 660 -10.31 -3.89 -29.97
C LYS A 660 -8.83 -3.92 -30.42
N PRO A 661 -8.32 -2.96 -31.22
CA PRO A 661 -6.92 -2.97 -31.70
C PRO A 661 -5.89 -2.89 -30.56
N CYS A 662 -6.31 -2.42 -29.38
CA CYS A 662 -5.49 -2.39 -28.18
C CYS A 662 -5.26 -3.78 -27.56
N GLU A 663 -6.14 -4.75 -27.80
CA GLU A 663 -6.02 -6.13 -27.31
C GLU A 663 -5.09 -6.96 -28.19
N ASP A 664 -5.10 -6.72 -29.52
CA ASP A 664 -4.25 -7.41 -30.51
C ASP A 664 -2.75 -7.26 -30.24
N VAL A 665 -2.36 -6.13 -29.63
CA VAL A 665 -0.97 -5.78 -29.30
C VAL A 665 -0.67 -5.87 -27.81
N CYS A 666 -1.57 -6.47 -27.03
CA CYS A 666 -1.38 -6.61 -25.60
C CYS A 666 -0.19 -7.54 -25.32
N VAL A 667 0.81 -7.04 -24.57
CA VAL A 667 2.01 -7.82 -24.21
C VAL A 667 1.73 -9.09 -23.42
N ARG A 668 0.52 -9.23 -22.87
CA ARG A 668 0.08 -10.39 -22.10
C ARG A 668 -0.52 -11.52 -22.94
N ALA A 669 -0.78 -11.28 -24.23
CA ALA A 669 -1.33 -12.26 -25.16
C ALA A 669 -0.52 -13.57 -25.19
N LEU A 670 0.80 -13.50 -25.01
CA LEU A 670 1.71 -14.66 -25.03
C LEU A 670 1.83 -15.41 -23.69
N HIS A 671 1.23 -14.92 -22.60
CA HIS A 671 1.31 -15.53 -21.27
C HIS A 671 0.03 -16.28 -20.90
N ASP A 672 -1.06 -15.55 -20.67
CA ASP A 672 -2.36 -16.11 -20.29
C ASP A 672 -3.54 -15.44 -21.03
N GLY A 673 -3.26 -14.86 -22.20
CA GLY A 673 -4.21 -14.15 -23.05
C GLY A 673 -4.25 -12.64 -22.80
N PRO A 674 -4.70 -11.83 -23.77
CA PRO A 674 -4.76 -10.38 -23.63
C PRO A 674 -5.68 -9.96 -22.48
N VAL A 675 -5.45 -8.77 -21.95
CA VAL A 675 -6.41 -8.11 -21.05
C VAL A 675 -7.67 -7.80 -21.85
N ALA A 676 -8.85 -8.05 -21.28
CA ALA A 676 -10.16 -7.72 -21.85
C ALA A 676 -10.45 -6.22 -21.76
N ILE A 677 -9.57 -5.43 -22.38
CA ILE A 677 -9.51 -3.96 -22.30
C ILE A 677 -10.87 -3.32 -22.62
N ASN A 678 -11.52 -3.79 -23.68
CA ASN A 678 -12.81 -3.23 -24.08
C ASN A 678 -13.94 -3.60 -23.09
N ASP A 679 -13.89 -4.80 -22.51
CA ASP A 679 -14.90 -5.29 -21.58
C ASP A 679 -14.76 -4.63 -20.19
N LEU A 680 -13.52 -4.31 -19.79
CA LEU A 680 -13.22 -3.44 -18.64
C LEU A 680 -13.79 -2.03 -18.82
N LYS A 681 -13.59 -1.45 -20.00
CA LYS A 681 -14.14 -0.14 -20.37
C LYS A 681 -15.69 -0.19 -20.32
N ARG A 682 -16.29 -1.27 -20.83
CA ARG A 682 -17.74 -1.49 -20.79
C ARG A 682 -18.28 -1.57 -19.37
N PHE A 683 -17.61 -2.34 -18.50
CA PHE A 683 -17.97 -2.45 -17.08
C PHE A 683 -18.06 -1.07 -16.42
N VAL A 684 -17.04 -0.22 -16.60
CA VAL A 684 -17.04 1.13 -16.01
C VAL A 684 -18.19 1.99 -16.53
N VAL A 685 -18.48 1.91 -17.82
CA VAL A 685 -19.55 2.72 -18.44
C VAL A 685 -20.94 2.24 -18.01
N ASP A 686 -21.16 0.93 -17.96
CA ASP A 686 -22.43 0.36 -17.48
C ASP A 686 -22.59 0.60 -15.96
N TRP A 687 -21.52 0.50 -15.17
CA TRP A 687 -21.50 0.93 -13.76
C TRP A 687 -21.91 2.40 -13.65
N ALA A 688 -21.30 3.29 -14.43
CA ALA A 688 -21.59 4.72 -14.39
C ALA A 688 -23.06 5.02 -14.73
N ALA A 689 -23.63 4.29 -15.68
CA ALA A 689 -25.03 4.41 -16.04
C ALA A 689 -25.99 3.95 -14.91
N SER A 690 -25.56 3.05 -14.03
CA SER A 690 -26.37 2.59 -12.89
C SER A 690 -26.42 3.59 -11.71
N GLN A 691 -25.57 4.62 -11.70
CA GLN A 691 -25.43 5.55 -10.56
C GLN A 691 -26.54 6.62 -10.46
N GLY A 692 -27.58 6.58 -11.31
CA GLY A 692 -28.66 7.56 -11.37
C GLY A 692 -28.26 8.92 -11.97
N ARG A 693 -27.04 9.40 -11.69
CA ARG A 693 -26.38 10.54 -12.34
C ARG A 693 -24.98 10.13 -12.76
N LEU A 694 -24.56 10.53 -13.96
CA LEU A 694 -23.22 10.24 -14.46
C LEU A 694 -22.15 10.85 -13.50
N PRO A 695 -21.25 10.03 -12.92
CA PRO A 695 -20.23 10.49 -11.98
C PRO A 695 -19.01 11.11 -12.69
N TYR A 696 -19.26 11.90 -13.74
CA TYR A 696 -18.26 12.64 -14.51
C TYR A 696 -18.89 13.88 -15.11
N ASP A 697 -18.26 15.04 -14.90
CA ASP A 697 -18.57 16.27 -15.60
C ASP A 697 -17.25 16.87 -16.13
N PRO A 698 -17.05 16.92 -17.45
CA PRO A 698 -15.81 17.46 -18.02
C PRO A 698 -15.72 18.97 -17.77
N PRO A 699 -14.52 19.51 -17.48
CA PRO A 699 -14.33 20.95 -17.39
C PRO A 699 -14.64 21.61 -18.74
N ARG A 700 -15.37 22.73 -18.69
CA ARG A 700 -15.82 23.49 -19.87
C ARG A 700 -15.30 24.91 -19.79
N GLU A 701 -14.76 25.41 -20.90
CA GLU A 701 -14.45 26.83 -21.03
C GLU A 701 -15.74 27.66 -21.12
N ALA A 702 -15.67 28.92 -20.69
CA ALA A 702 -16.78 29.84 -20.83
C ALA A 702 -17.07 30.11 -22.32
N ASP A 703 -18.35 30.32 -22.66
CA ASP A 703 -18.74 30.66 -24.02
C ASP A 703 -18.08 31.98 -24.45
N HIS A 704 -17.26 31.93 -25.49
CA HIS A 704 -16.53 33.08 -26.02
C HIS A 704 -17.15 33.64 -27.31
N GLY A 705 -18.40 33.28 -27.60
CA GLY A 705 -19.22 33.87 -28.65
C GLY A 705 -18.96 33.39 -30.08
N ARG A 706 -18.01 32.47 -30.31
CA ARG A 706 -17.70 31.97 -31.67
C ARG A 706 -18.54 30.74 -32.01
N GLY A 707 -19.04 30.68 -33.25
CA GLY A 707 -19.94 29.64 -33.74
C GLY A 707 -19.29 28.70 -34.74
N VAL A 708 -19.55 27.39 -34.63
CA VAL A 708 -19.08 26.37 -35.58
C VAL A 708 -20.27 25.55 -36.08
N ALA A 709 -20.42 25.44 -37.40
CA ALA A 709 -21.36 24.51 -38.02
C ALA A 709 -20.70 23.15 -38.28
N ILE A 710 -21.39 22.06 -37.95
CA ILE A 710 -20.97 20.69 -38.24
C ILE A 710 -22.02 20.07 -39.14
N VAL A 711 -21.60 19.49 -40.27
CA VAL A 711 -22.51 18.86 -41.23
C VAL A 711 -22.27 17.34 -41.21
N GLY A 712 -23.23 16.62 -40.64
CA GLY A 712 -23.20 15.20 -40.34
C GLY A 712 -23.11 14.94 -38.84
N ALA A 713 -24.11 14.26 -38.28
CA ALA A 713 -24.25 13.85 -36.88
C ALA A 713 -23.85 12.38 -36.67
N GLY A 714 -22.91 11.87 -37.46
CA GLY A 714 -22.24 10.59 -37.23
C GLY A 714 -21.18 10.67 -36.12
N PRO A 715 -20.40 9.59 -35.88
CA PRO A 715 -19.39 9.55 -34.82
C PRO A 715 -18.37 10.71 -34.87
N ALA A 716 -17.91 11.08 -36.07
CA ALA A 716 -16.97 12.18 -36.25
C ALA A 716 -17.59 13.53 -35.89
N GLY A 717 -18.80 13.82 -36.37
CA GLY A 717 -19.49 15.07 -36.09
C GLY A 717 -19.88 15.23 -34.62
N LEU A 718 -20.42 14.17 -34.01
CA LEU A 718 -20.76 14.15 -32.58
C LEU A 718 -19.51 14.33 -31.69
N ALA A 719 -18.39 13.70 -32.06
CA ALA A 719 -17.14 13.88 -31.34
C ALA A 719 -16.59 15.31 -31.44
N ALA A 720 -16.65 15.91 -32.63
CA ALA A 720 -16.26 17.31 -32.84
C ALA A 720 -17.19 18.25 -32.07
N ALA A 721 -18.50 18.01 -32.09
CA ALA A 721 -19.48 18.82 -31.38
C ALA A 721 -19.23 18.80 -29.86
N HIS A 722 -19.01 17.62 -29.31
CA HIS A 722 -18.63 17.45 -27.91
C HIS A 722 -17.38 18.27 -27.56
N ASP A 723 -16.27 18.07 -28.27
CA ASP A 723 -14.99 18.71 -27.91
C ASP A 723 -15.02 20.24 -28.10
N LEU A 724 -15.68 20.74 -29.15
CA LEU A 724 -15.86 22.18 -29.38
C LEU A 724 -16.73 22.84 -28.29
N ARG A 725 -17.79 22.17 -27.82
CA ARG A 725 -18.59 22.67 -26.68
C ARG A 725 -17.76 22.75 -25.41
N LEU A 726 -16.86 21.79 -25.15
CA LEU A 726 -15.95 21.88 -24.00
C LEU A 726 -14.96 23.04 -24.10
N ARG A 727 -14.64 23.51 -25.32
CA ARG A 727 -13.76 24.65 -25.58
C ARG A 727 -14.48 26.01 -25.63
N GLY A 728 -15.78 26.06 -25.34
CA GLY A 728 -16.55 27.32 -25.27
C GLY A 728 -17.12 27.81 -26.60
N TYR A 729 -17.14 26.98 -27.66
CA TYR A 729 -17.77 27.33 -28.94
C TYR A 729 -19.27 27.08 -28.92
N ARG A 730 -20.06 27.94 -29.56
CA ARG A 730 -21.45 27.61 -29.93
C ARG A 730 -21.42 26.65 -31.12
N VAL A 731 -22.14 25.53 -31.03
CA VAL A 731 -22.07 24.47 -32.04
C VAL A 731 -23.46 24.16 -32.57
N THR A 732 -23.59 24.20 -33.89
CA THR A 732 -24.81 23.81 -34.61
C THR A 732 -24.51 22.61 -35.50
N VAL A 733 -25.26 21.53 -35.35
CA VAL A 733 -25.10 20.28 -36.09
C VAL A 733 -26.27 20.10 -37.06
N TYR A 734 -25.98 19.93 -38.34
CA TYR A 734 -26.95 19.67 -39.40
C TYR A 734 -26.79 18.22 -39.88
N ASP A 735 -27.87 17.43 -39.97
CA ASP A 735 -27.84 16.11 -40.61
C ASP A 735 -29.04 15.92 -41.52
N ALA A 736 -28.85 15.22 -42.65
CA ALA A 736 -29.91 14.87 -43.57
C ALA A 736 -30.90 13.86 -42.98
N GLU A 737 -30.49 13.06 -41.98
CA GLU A 737 -31.40 12.18 -41.24
C GLU A 737 -32.10 12.93 -40.10
N ALA A 738 -33.28 12.45 -39.69
CA ALA A 738 -34.08 13.09 -38.65
C ALA A 738 -33.48 12.95 -37.24
N GLU A 739 -32.71 11.90 -36.97
CA GLU A 739 -32.09 11.65 -35.66
C GLU A 739 -30.55 11.53 -35.79
N PRO A 740 -29.80 12.01 -34.78
CA PRO A 740 -28.34 11.90 -34.78
C PRO A 740 -27.86 10.46 -34.53
N GLY A 741 -26.63 10.17 -34.92
CA GLY A 741 -25.94 8.88 -34.69
C GLY A 741 -25.31 8.28 -35.94
N GLY A 742 -25.72 8.69 -37.14
CA GLY A 742 -25.18 8.19 -38.41
C GLY A 742 -25.18 6.66 -38.49
N LEU A 743 -24.08 6.05 -38.93
CA LEU A 743 -23.96 4.58 -39.04
C LEU A 743 -24.15 3.85 -37.70
N LEU A 744 -23.89 4.48 -36.54
CA LEU A 744 -24.18 3.84 -35.25
C LEU A 744 -25.68 3.58 -35.07
N ARG A 745 -26.52 4.48 -35.59
CA ARG A 745 -27.99 4.37 -35.52
C ARG A 745 -28.58 3.55 -36.65
N TYR A 746 -28.05 3.74 -37.86
CA TYR A 746 -28.67 3.24 -39.09
C TYR A 746 -27.94 2.06 -39.74
N GLY A 747 -26.71 1.76 -39.31
CA GLY A 747 -25.87 0.71 -39.90
C GLY A 747 -25.43 -0.39 -38.94
N ILE A 748 -25.62 -0.25 -37.63
CA ILE A 748 -25.26 -1.27 -36.64
C ILE A 748 -26.55 -1.83 -36.01
N PRO A 749 -26.75 -3.15 -35.98
CA PRO A 749 -27.99 -3.75 -35.50
C PRO A 749 -28.13 -3.71 -33.97
N PRO A 750 -29.37 -3.68 -33.41
CA PRO A 750 -29.62 -3.55 -31.98
C PRO A 750 -28.99 -4.64 -31.09
N PHE A 751 -28.82 -5.86 -31.62
CA PHE A 751 -28.20 -6.96 -30.87
C PHE A 751 -26.70 -6.74 -30.60
N ARG A 752 -26.07 -5.80 -31.32
CA ARG A 752 -24.72 -5.30 -31.05
C ARG A 752 -24.74 -3.95 -30.35
N LEU A 753 -25.53 -3.00 -30.85
CA LEU A 753 -25.64 -1.66 -30.28
C LEU A 753 -27.11 -1.30 -30.02
N PRO A 754 -27.60 -1.50 -28.78
CA PRO A 754 -28.97 -1.15 -28.43
C PRO A 754 -29.26 0.34 -28.59
N HIS A 755 -30.49 0.69 -28.96
CA HIS A 755 -30.87 2.08 -29.23
C HIS A 755 -30.81 2.95 -27.97
N GLU A 756 -31.20 2.43 -26.81
CA GLU A 756 -31.10 3.17 -25.56
C GLU A 756 -29.65 3.48 -25.18
N VAL A 757 -28.72 2.58 -25.49
CA VAL A 757 -27.28 2.77 -25.23
C VAL A 757 -26.74 3.92 -26.08
N LEU A 758 -27.03 3.91 -27.39
CA LEU A 758 -26.64 4.99 -28.30
C LEU A 758 -27.30 6.33 -27.91
N ARG A 759 -28.57 6.29 -27.48
CA ARG A 759 -29.28 7.48 -27.04
C ARG A 759 -28.60 8.14 -25.84
N ARG A 760 -28.12 7.38 -24.85
CA ARG A 760 -27.38 7.93 -23.70
C ARG A 760 -26.15 8.72 -24.13
N ASP A 761 -25.40 8.23 -25.10
CA ASP A 761 -24.25 8.92 -25.67
C ASP A 761 -24.65 10.26 -26.32
N ILE A 762 -25.66 10.23 -27.17
CA ILE A 762 -26.16 11.39 -27.90
C ILE A 762 -26.71 12.45 -26.94
N ASP A 763 -27.59 12.05 -26.03
CA ASP A 763 -28.25 12.95 -25.09
C ASP A 763 -27.23 13.70 -24.24
N ARG A 764 -26.14 13.03 -23.83
CA ARG A 764 -25.04 13.67 -23.10
C ARG A 764 -24.34 14.75 -23.92
N ILE A 765 -24.11 14.51 -25.20
CA ILE A 765 -23.47 15.49 -26.10
C ILE A 765 -24.41 16.67 -26.35
N LEU A 766 -25.69 16.40 -26.64
CA LEU A 766 -26.69 17.45 -26.86
C LEU A 766 -26.89 18.31 -25.60
N ALA A 767 -26.87 17.70 -24.41
CA ALA A 767 -26.95 18.39 -23.13
C ALA A 767 -25.77 19.35 -22.84
N LEU A 768 -24.70 19.33 -23.65
CA LEU A 768 -23.66 20.36 -23.61
C LEU A 768 -24.11 21.70 -24.22
N GLY A 769 -25.31 21.75 -24.81
CA GLY A 769 -25.85 22.90 -25.53
C GLY A 769 -25.50 22.89 -27.02
N VAL A 770 -25.51 21.70 -27.64
CA VAL A 770 -25.39 21.54 -29.09
C VAL A 770 -26.77 21.76 -29.72
N ASP A 771 -26.86 22.66 -30.69
CA ASP A 771 -28.09 22.90 -31.45
C ASP A 771 -28.16 21.92 -32.63
N PHE A 772 -29.16 21.03 -32.66
CA PHE A 772 -29.26 19.97 -33.66
C PHE A 772 -30.44 20.18 -34.62
N HIS A 773 -30.13 20.17 -35.92
CA HIS A 773 -31.06 20.34 -37.03
C HIS A 773 -31.06 19.07 -37.89
N GLY A 774 -31.98 18.15 -37.61
CA GLY A 774 -32.19 16.95 -38.43
C GLY A 774 -33.02 17.24 -39.68
N SER A 775 -33.05 16.29 -40.62
CA SER A 775 -33.73 16.42 -41.93
C SER A 775 -33.25 17.63 -42.75
N CYS A 776 -31.99 18.01 -42.59
CA CYS A 776 -31.37 19.17 -43.21
C CYS A 776 -30.14 18.74 -44.03
N GLU A 777 -30.28 18.70 -45.35
CA GLU A 777 -29.28 18.17 -46.28
C GLU A 777 -28.44 19.27 -46.94
N LEU A 778 -27.12 19.07 -46.95
CA LEU A 778 -26.18 19.99 -47.60
C LEU A 778 -26.33 19.92 -49.12
N GLY A 779 -26.57 21.06 -49.75
CA GLY A 779 -26.85 21.20 -51.18
C GLY A 779 -28.34 21.32 -51.52
N ARG A 780 -29.24 20.89 -50.61
CA ARG A 780 -30.70 21.06 -50.76
C ARG A 780 -31.27 22.09 -49.80
N ASP A 781 -31.06 21.90 -48.50
CA ASP A 781 -31.68 22.69 -47.43
C ASP A 781 -30.73 23.77 -46.88
N VAL A 782 -29.42 23.46 -46.85
CA VAL A 782 -28.34 24.41 -46.50
C VAL A 782 -27.23 24.36 -47.55
N THR A 783 -26.54 25.47 -47.77
CA THR A 783 -25.40 25.53 -48.72
C THR A 783 -24.09 25.80 -47.99
N LEU A 784 -22.99 25.26 -48.51
CA LEU A 784 -21.67 25.45 -47.91
C LEU A 784 -21.26 26.95 -47.80
N PRO A 785 -21.48 27.80 -48.83
CA PRO A 785 -21.25 29.24 -48.69
C PRO A 785 -22.09 29.89 -47.58
N GLY A 786 -23.39 29.57 -47.48
CA GLY A 786 -24.25 30.13 -46.44
C GLY A 786 -23.84 29.72 -45.02
N LEU A 787 -23.32 28.49 -44.84
CA LEU A 787 -22.76 28.05 -43.56
C LEU A 787 -21.47 28.81 -43.20
N LEU A 788 -20.61 29.10 -44.18
CA LEU A 788 -19.39 29.89 -43.98
C LEU A 788 -19.66 31.38 -43.74
N GLU A 789 -20.80 31.90 -44.18
CA GLU A 789 -21.25 33.27 -43.86
C GLU A 789 -21.82 33.37 -42.43
N SER A 790 -22.56 32.36 -41.99
CA SER A 790 -23.28 32.36 -40.71
C SER A 790 -22.48 31.85 -39.51
N HIS A 791 -21.39 31.12 -39.73
CA HIS A 791 -20.57 30.53 -38.67
C HIS A 791 -19.09 30.82 -38.89
N ASP A 792 -18.30 30.94 -37.83
CA ASP A 792 -16.86 31.23 -37.90
C ASP A 792 -16.08 30.11 -38.61
N SER A 793 -16.52 28.86 -38.49
CA SER A 793 -15.94 27.71 -39.17
C SER A 793 -16.97 26.61 -39.45
N VAL A 794 -16.68 25.74 -40.43
CA VAL A 794 -17.51 24.61 -40.83
C VAL A 794 -16.71 23.31 -40.80
N PHE A 795 -17.27 22.25 -40.24
CA PHE A 795 -16.73 20.89 -40.28
C PHE A 795 -17.64 19.94 -41.07
N LEU A 796 -17.09 19.28 -42.09
CA LEU A 796 -17.79 18.30 -42.91
C LEU A 796 -17.52 16.88 -42.41
N ALA A 797 -18.57 16.20 -41.95
CA ALA A 797 -18.58 14.85 -41.39
C ALA A 797 -19.71 13.99 -42.01
N LEU A 798 -19.92 14.11 -43.32
CA LEU A 798 -21.07 13.54 -44.06
C LEU A 798 -21.05 12.00 -44.13
N GLY A 799 -19.88 11.39 -43.97
CA GLY A 799 -19.67 9.95 -44.15
C GLY A 799 -19.64 9.52 -45.62
N ALA A 800 -19.49 8.22 -45.87
CA ALA A 800 -19.64 7.63 -47.20
C ALA A 800 -21.05 7.02 -47.35
N ARG A 801 -21.92 7.67 -48.13
CA ARG A 801 -23.34 7.31 -48.27
C ARG A 801 -23.70 6.69 -49.64
N ALA A 802 -22.84 6.82 -50.65
CA ALA A 802 -23.13 6.30 -51.98
C ALA A 802 -22.66 4.83 -52.09
N PRO A 803 -23.52 3.88 -52.48
CA PRO A 803 -23.13 2.48 -52.60
C PRO A 803 -22.08 2.31 -53.71
N ALA A 804 -21.04 1.53 -53.42
CA ALA A 804 -20.04 1.19 -54.42
C ALA A 804 -20.69 0.36 -55.53
N ARG A 805 -20.70 0.90 -56.76
CA ARG A 805 -21.31 0.23 -57.91
C ARG A 805 -20.60 -1.09 -58.20
N LEU A 806 -21.36 -2.18 -58.19
CA LEU A 806 -20.95 -3.47 -58.71
C LEU A 806 -21.79 -3.75 -59.94
N ASP A 807 -21.18 -3.63 -61.13
CA ASP A 807 -21.83 -3.95 -62.40
C ASP A 807 -21.99 -5.47 -62.51
N LEU A 808 -23.12 -5.97 -62.01
CA LEU A 808 -23.45 -7.39 -61.99
C LEU A 808 -24.56 -7.67 -63.02
N PRO A 809 -24.26 -8.35 -64.15
CA PRO A 809 -25.25 -8.69 -65.17
C PRO A 809 -26.47 -9.40 -64.58
N ARG A 810 -27.68 -8.90 -64.90
CA ARG A 810 -28.95 -9.40 -64.34
C ARG A 810 -29.85 -9.95 -65.44
N ARG A 811 -30.29 -11.20 -65.30
CA ARG A 811 -31.28 -11.83 -66.19
C ARG A 811 -32.70 -11.63 -65.65
N ASP A 812 -33.69 -11.61 -66.55
CA ASP A 812 -35.11 -11.53 -66.17
C ASP A 812 -35.50 -12.66 -65.21
N GLY A 813 -36.18 -12.32 -64.10
CA GLY A 813 -36.54 -13.26 -63.03
C GLY A 813 -35.47 -13.51 -61.96
N ALA A 814 -34.36 -12.76 -61.95
CA ALA A 814 -33.34 -12.81 -60.91
C ALA A 814 -33.84 -12.26 -59.55
N PRO A 815 -33.30 -12.76 -58.42
CA PRO A 815 -33.68 -12.30 -57.08
C PRO A 815 -33.43 -10.79 -56.89
N PRO A 816 -34.17 -10.12 -55.98
CA PRO A 816 -33.89 -8.74 -55.59
C PRO A 816 -32.46 -8.61 -55.05
N ALA A 817 -31.79 -7.53 -55.46
CA ALA A 817 -30.49 -7.13 -54.93
C ALA A 817 -30.63 -5.82 -54.17
N VAL A 818 -30.22 -5.79 -52.91
CA VAL A 818 -30.34 -4.62 -52.02
C VAL A 818 -28.96 -4.26 -51.44
N ASP A 819 -28.68 -2.97 -51.30
CA ASP A 819 -27.48 -2.52 -50.58
C ASP A 819 -27.57 -2.89 -49.08
N ALA A 820 -26.45 -3.29 -48.49
CA ALA A 820 -26.40 -3.75 -47.10
C ALA A 820 -26.82 -2.68 -46.08
N LEU A 821 -26.48 -1.40 -46.28
CA LEU A 821 -26.89 -0.34 -45.35
C LEU A 821 -28.37 -0.03 -45.50
N VAL A 822 -28.91 -0.07 -46.73
CA VAL A 822 -30.35 0.06 -46.96
C VAL A 822 -31.11 -1.08 -46.30
N TYR A 823 -30.61 -2.31 -46.42
CA TYR A 823 -31.19 -3.49 -45.76
C TYR A 823 -31.17 -3.36 -44.24
N LEU A 824 -30.03 -2.98 -43.64
CA LEU A 824 -29.90 -2.78 -42.19
C LEU A 824 -30.78 -1.62 -41.68
N LYS A 825 -30.94 -0.54 -42.46
CA LYS A 825 -31.86 0.55 -42.12
C LYS A 825 -33.31 0.06 -42.11
N ARG A 826 -33.74 -0.69 -43.13
CA ARG A 826 -35.10 -1.30 -43.19
C ARG A 826 -35.35 -2.32 -42.07
N ALA A 827 -34.31 -3.05 -41.66
CA ALA A 827 -34.37 -3.97 -40.52
C ALA A 827 -34.82 -3.30 -39.24
N LYS A 828 -34.29 -2.10 -38.99
CA LYS A 828 -34.64 -1.30 -37.83
C LYS A 828 -36.12 -0.84 -37.88
N ASP A 829 -36.59 -0.42 -39.05
CA ASP A 829 -37.95 0.12 -39.22
C ASP A 829 -39.04 -0.97 -39.24
N GLY A 830 -38.66 -2.24 -39.00
CA GLY A 830 -39.58 -3.39 -39.03
C GLY A 830 -40.07 -3.75 -40.44
N ALA A 831 -39.41 -3.24 -41.48
CA ALA A 831 -39.85 -3.33 -42.88
C ALA A 831 -38.93 -4.24 -43.72
N LEU A 832 -38.67 -5.47 -43.23
CA LEU A 832 -37.85 -6.46 -43.94
C LEU A 832 -38.68 -7.38 -44.82
N GLU A 833 -38.19 -7.60 -46.03
CA GLU A 833 -38.62 -8.72 -46.86
C GLU A 833 -38.01 -10.00 -46.31
N THR A 834 -38.85 -10.93 -45.83
CA THR A 834 -38.40 -12.23 -45.34
C THR A 834 -38.01 -13.12 -46.51
N ALA A 835 -36.79 -13.64 -46.51
CA ALA A 835 -36.25 -14.55 -47.51
C ALA A 835 -35.74 -15.82 -46.83
N ARG A 836 -35.98 -17.00 -47.42
CA ARG A 836 -35.51 -18.28 -46.86
C ARG A 836 -34.03 -18.52 -47.15
N ARG A 837 -33.55 -18.10 -48.33
CA ARG A 837 -32.17 -18.23 -48.80
C ARG A 837 -31.59 -16.85 -49.13
N VAL A 838 -30.53 -16.45 -48.43
CA VAL A 838 -29.92 -15.12 -48.57
C VAL A 838 -28.44 -15.25 -48.92
N VAL A 839 -27.99 -14.54 -49.96
CA VAL A 839 -26.56 -14.43 -50.29
C VAL A 839 -26.07 -13.01 -50.08
N VAL A 840 -25.06 -12.83 -49.23
CA VAL A 840 -24.41 -11.56 -48.93
C VAL A 840 -23.08 -11.48 -49.66
N ILE A 841 -22.91 -10.49 -50.53
CA ILE A 841 -21.70 -10.30 -51.34
C ILE A 841 -20.83 -9.26 -50.66
N GLY A 842 -19.70 -9.69 -50.08
CA GLY A 842 -18.76 -8.81 -49.38
C GLY A 842 -18.23 -9.44 -48.08
N GLY A 843 -17.17 -8.86 -47.51
CA GLY A 843 -16.53 -9.41 -46.30
C GLY A 843 -16.30 -8.39 -45.18
N GLY A 844 -16.88 -7.18 -45.28
CA GLY A 844 -16.77 -6.14 -44.26
C GLY A 844 -17.84 -6.24 -43.17
N ASN A 845 -17.79 -5.35 -42.17
CA ASN A 845 -18.72 -5.36 -41.03
C ASN A 845 -20.20 -5.32 -41.46
N ALA A 846 -20.54 -4.53 -42.48
CA ALA A 846 -21.91 -4.48 -43.02
C ALA A 846 -22.38 -5.82 -43.61
N ALA A 847 -21.47 -6.63 -44.18
CA ALA A 847 -21.80 -7.96 -44.69
C ALA A 847 -22.12 -8.93 -43.53
N VAL A 848 -21.28 -8.93 -42.51
CA VAL A 848 -21.46 -9.73 -41.29
C VAL A 848 -22.75 -9.34 -40.58
N ASP A 849 -22.97 -8.06 -40.32
CA ASP A 849 -24.19 -7.58 -39.66
C ASP A 849 -25.45 -7.91 -40.48
N ALA A 850 -25.45 -7.67 -41.79
CA ALA A 850 -26.59 -7.99 -42.65
C ALA A 850 -26.89 -9.49 -42.69
N SER A 851 -25.87 -10.35 -42.71
CA SER A 851 -26.05 -11.81 -42.69
C SER A 851 -26.70 -12.28 -41.39
N ARG A 852 -26.28 -11.73 -40.26
CA ARG A 852 -26.80 -12.04 -38.92
C ARG A 852 -28.20 -11.48 -38.68
N VAL A 853 -28.50 -10.32 -39.26
CA VAL A 853 -29.88 -9.78 -39.31
C VAL A 853 -30.77 -10.65 -40.18
N ALA A 854 -30.30 -11.10 -41.35
CA ALA A 854 -31.06 -12.01 -42.21
C ALA A 854 -31.37 -13.34 -41.50
N ARG A 855 -30.40 -13.90 -40.77
CA ARG A 855 -30.59 -15.08 -39.94
C ARG A 855 -31.70 -14.88 -38.89
N ARG A 856 -31.67 -13.76 -38.17
CA ARG A 856 -32.69 -13.37 -37.17
C ARG A 856 -34.05 -13.03 -37.76
N ALA A 857 -34.09 -12.56 -39.01
CA ALA A 857 -35.31 -12.29 -39.75
C ALA A 857 -35.96 -13.57 -40.33
N GLY A 858 -35.43 -14.75 -40.03
CA GLY A 858 -36.02 -16.04 -40.40
C GLY A 858 -35.37 -16.75 -41.60
N ALA A 859 -34.23 -16.27 -42.10
CA ALA A 859 -33.52 -16.98 -43.17
C ALA A 859 -32.98 -18.33 -42.69
N VAL A 860 -33.29 -19.39 -43.45
CA VAL A 860 -32.88 -20.77 -43.16
C VAL A 860 -31.45 -21.01 -43.60
N HIS A 861 -31.07 -20.46 -44.76
CA HIS A 861 -29.72 -20.52 -45.32
C HIS A 861 -29.20 -19.11 -45.61
N VAL A 862 -28.06 -18.75 -45.03
CA VAL A 862 -27.39 -17.47 -45.26
C VAL A 862 -25.95 -17.75 -45.66
N VAL A 863 -25.50 -17.20 -46.79
CA VAL A 863 -24.15 -17.39 -47.33
C VAL A 863 -23.47 -16.04 -47.49
N ILE A 864 -22.28 -15.87 -46.91
CA ILE A 864 -21.38 -14.75 -47.20
C ILE A 864 -20.43 -15.18 -48.32
N ALA A 865 -20.49 -14.52 -49.47
CA ALA A 865 -19.57 -14.72 -50.59
C ALA A 865 -18.47 -13.66 -50.57
N TYR A 866 -17.22 -14.08 -50.39
CA TYR A 866 -16.08 -13.18 -50.28
C TYR A 866 -14.92 -13.57 -51.22
N ARG A 867 -14.43 -12.58 -51.96
CA ARG A 867 -13.43 -12.72 -53.04
C ARG A 867 -11.99 -12.98 -52.56
N ARG A 868 -11.77 -13.18 -51.26
CA ARG A 868 -10.45 -13.39 -50.64
C ARG A 868 -10.57 -14.41 -49.49
N GLY A 869 -9.47 -14.71 -48.80
CA GLY A 869 -9.48 -15.60 -47.64
C GLY A 869 -10.16 -15.00 -46.42
N ARG A 870 -10.56 -15.84 -45.46
CA ARG A 870 -11.19 -15.44 -44.19
C ARG A 870 -10.34 -14.47 -43.38
N GLU A 871 -9.05 -14.77 -43.25
CA GLU A 871 -8.08 -13.92 -42.53
C GLU A 871 -7.93 -12.52 -43.17
N GLU A 872 -8.37 -12.36 -44.43
CA GLU A 872 -8.34 -11.10 -45.15
C GLU A 872 -9.69 -10.36 -45.13
N MET A 873 -10.70 -10.88 -44.41
CA MET A 873 -11.99 -10.21 -44.22
C MET A 873 -11.81 -8.95 -43.36
N PRO A 874 -12.28 -7.77 -43.80
CA PRO A 874 -12.17 -6.54 -43.00
C PRO A 874 -13.12 -6.46 -41.79
N ALA A 875 -14.01 -7.45 -41.60
CA ALA A 875 -14.92 -7.48 -40.46
C ALA A 875 -14.20 -7.85 -39.15
N ILE A 876 -14.79 -7.49 -38.00
CA ILE A 876 -14.28 -7.86 -36.69
C ILE A 876 -14.22 -9.39 -36.57
N ALA A 877 -13.05 -9.95 -36.22
CA ALA A 877 -12.83 -11.39 -36.15
C ALA A 877 -13.87 -12.11 -35.26
N SER A 878 -14.13 -11.59 -34.06
CA SER A 878 -15.14 -12.16 -33.14
C SER A 878 -16.56 -12.16 -33.71
N GLU A 879 -16.88 -11.23 -34.61
CA GLU A 879 -18.21 -11.18 -35.26
C GLU A 879 -18.30 -12.15 -36.45
N ILE A 880 -17.17 -12.41 -37.12
CA ILE A 880 -17.06 -13.50 -38.11
C ILE A 880 -17.28 -14.84 -37.40
N ASP A 881 -16.62 -15.04 -36.26
CA ASP A 881 -16.76 -16.26 -35.46
C ASP A 881 -18.21 -16.44 -34.96
N ALA A 882 -18.82 -15.37 -34.43
CA ALA A 882 -20.23 -15.39 -34.04
C ALA A 882 -21.18 -15.67 -35.22
N SER A 883 -20.83 -15.30 -36.45
CA SER A 883 -21.64 -15.61 -37.63
C SER A 883 -21.63 -17.11 -37.94
N LEU A 884 -20.46 -17.75 -37.85
CA LEU A 884 -20.31 -19.20 -38.03
C LEU A 884 -21.08 -19.97 -36.95
N ASP A 885 -20.97 -19.52 -35.70
CA ASP A 885 -21.73 -20.08 -34.56
C ASP A 885 -23.25 -20.01 -34.77
N GLU A 886 -23.75 -18.97 -35.44
CA GLU A 886 -25.17 -18.77 -35.76
C GLU A 886 -25.65 -19.56 -37.00
N GLY A 887 -24.75 -20.34 -37.61
CA GLY A 887 -25.01 -21.20 -38.77
C GLY A 887 -24.94 -20.49 -40.12
N ILE A 888 -24.20 -19.38 -40.21
CA ILE A 888 -23.99 -18.64 -41.46
C ILE A 888 -22.78 -19.24 -42.20
N GLU A 889 -22.97 -19.61 -43.46
CA GLU A 889 -21.91 -20.16 -44.30
C GLU A 889 -21.03 -19.03 -44.85
N ILE A 890 -19.71 -19.20 -44.83
CA ILE A 890 -18.77 -18.25 -45.45
C ILE A 890 -18.04 -18.96 -46.59
N ARG A 891 -18.29 -18.53 -47.83
CA ARG A 891 -17.57 -18.97 -49.02
C ARG A 891 -16.48 -17.97 -49.35
N ASN A 892 -15.24 -18.40 -49.14
CA ASN A 892 -14.04 -17.62 -49.46
C ASN A 892 -13.61 -17.86 -50.90
N HIS A 893 -12.73 -16.99 -51.40
CA HIS A 893 -12.16 -17.10 -52.74
C HIS A 893 -13.23 -17.23 -53.85
N VAL A 894 -14.37 -16.55 -53.69
CA VAL A 894 -15.44 -16.51 -54.69
C VAL A 894 -15.91 -15.09 -54.91
N GLN A 895 -16.27 -14.75 -56.15
CA GLN A 895 -16.88 -13.46 -56.47
C GLN A 895 -18.08 -13.62 -57.41
N PRO A 896 -19.07 -12.72 -57.34
CA PRO A 896 -20.26 -12.81 -58.17
C PRO A 896 -19.95 -12.44 -59.64
N ILE A 897 -20.53 -13.19 -60.58
CA ILE A 897 -20.40 -12.94 -62.03
C ILE A 897 -21.72 -12.59 -62.71
N ALA A 898 -22.87 -13.10 -62.21
CA ALA A 898 -24.20 -12.72 -62.71
C ALA A 898 -25.31 -13.06 -61.71
N LEU A 899 -26.38 -12.28 -61.73
CA LEU A 899 -27.66 -12.62 -61.10
C LEU A 899 -28.56 -13.33 -62.12
N VAL A 900 -29.02 -14.54 -61.77
CA VAL A 900 -29.81 -15.40 -62.65
C VAL A 900 -31.09 -15.84 -61.95
N VAL A 901 -32.05 -16.41 -62.69
CA VAL A 901 -33.30 -16.92 -62.10
C VAL A 901 -32.98 -17.91 -60.98
N GLY A 902 -33.52 -17.65 -59.78
CA GLY A 902 -33.37 -18.50 -58.60
C GLY A 902 -32.07 -18.35 -57.80
N GLY A 903 -31.14 -17.46 -58.17
CA GLY A 903 -29.92 -17.26 -57.38
C GLY A 903 -28.81 -16.41 -58.02
N VAL A 904 -27.58 -16.63 -57.56
CA VAL A 904 -26.37 -15.93 -58.02
C VAL A 904 -25.35 -16.93 -58.57
N ARG A 905 -24.70 -16.58 -59.68
CA ARG A 905 -23.52 -17.31 -60.15
C ARG A 905 -22.26 -16.70 -59.55
N LEU A 906 -21.45 -17.54 -58.94
CA LEU A 906 -20.15 -17.19 -58.37
C LEU A 906 -19.05 -17.84 -59.21
N ALA A 907 -17.88 -17.23 -59.27
CA ALA A 907 -16.68 -17.84 -59.83
C ALA A 907 -15.56 -17.84 -58.78
N GLN A 908 -14.72 -18.87 -58.83
CA GLN A 908 -13.55 -18.95 -57.96
C GLN A 908 -12.54 -17.85 -58.29
N THR A 909 -11.82 -17.40 -57.28
CA THR A 909 -10.81 -16.35 -57.39
C THR A 909 -9.48 -16.83 -56.81
N GLN A 910 -8.38 -16.51 -57.49
CA GLN A 910 -7.02 -16.70 -57.00
C GLN A 910 -6.33 -15.36 -56.73
N ALA A 911 -5.31 -15.38 -55.87
CA ALA A 911 -4.54 -14.18 -55.53
C ALA A 911 -3.63 -13.75 -56.70
N GLY A 912 -3.91 -12.57 -57.26
CA GLY A 912 -3.03 -11.86 -58.18
C GLY A 912 -2.10 -10.88 -57.45
N PRO A 913 -1.28 -10.12 -58.19
CA PRO A 913 -0.37 -9.13 -57.61
C PRO A 913 -1.14 -8.09 -56.76
N PRO A 914 -0.52 -7.56 -55.68
CA PRO A 914 -1.13 -6.54 -54.84
C PRO A 914 -1.57 -5.29 -55.61
N ASP A 915 -2.70 -4.72 -55.22
CA ASP A 915 -3.14 -3.40 -55.67
C ASP A 915 -2.45 -2.28 -54.88
N ALA A 916 -2.79 -1.02 -55.19
CA ALA A 916 -2.25 0.17 -54.53
C ALA A 916 -2.55 0.24 -53.02
N SER A 917 -3.47 -0.59 -52.51
CA SER A 917 -3.73 -0.73 -51.07
C SER A 917 -2.87 -1.81 -50.40
N GLY A 918 -1.96 -2.46 -51.14
CA GLY A 918 -1.11 -3.55 -50.68
C GLY A 918 -1.82 -4.91 -50.63
N ARG A 919 -3.09 -5.00 -51.08
CA ARG A 919 -3.90 -6.21 -51.02
C ARG A 919 -3.86 -6.96 -52.35
N ALA A 920 -3.75 -8.28 -52.32
CA ALA A 920 -3.80 -9.10 -53.54
C ALA A 920 -5.07 -8.82 -54.36
N ARG A 921 -4.92 -8.61 -55.66
CA ARG A 921 -6.05 -8.47 -56.59
C ARG A 921 -6.70 -9.84 -56.80
N PRO A 922 -8.00 -10.01 -56.60
CA PRO A 922 -8.68 -11.27 -56.90
C PRO A 922 -8.80 -11.45 -58.41
N LEU A 923 -8.22 -12.52 -58.95
CA LEU A 923 -8.31 -12.89 -60.36
C LEU A 923 -9.29 -14.05 -60.51
N VAL A 924 -10.27 -13.91 -61.42
CA VAL A 924 -11.24 -14.98 -61.71
C VAL A 924 -10.54 -16.16 -62.34
N VAL A 925 -10.83 -17.36 -61.85
CA VAL A 925 -10.44 -18.61 -62.50
C VAL A 925 -11.45 -18.92 -63.60
N GLU A 926 -11.05 -18.83 -64.86
CA GLU A 926 -11.94 -19.11 -65.99
C GLU A 926 -12.51 -20.55 -65.91
N GLY A 927 -13.81 -20.70 -66.20
CA GLY A 927 -14.51 -22.00 -66.18
C GLY A 927 -14.92 -22.51 -64.79
N SER A 928 -14.69 -21.73 -63.72
CA SER A 928 -15.01 -22.12 -62.32
C SER A 928 -16.41 -21.71 -61.85
N ASP A 929 -17.33 -21.43 -62.78
CA ASP A 929 -18.65 -20.90 -62.46
C ASP A 929 -19.51 -21.90 -61.68
N GLU A 930 -19.94 -21.53 -60.48
CA GLU A 930 -20.90 -22.27 -59.66
C GLU A 930 -22.21 -21.50 -59.46
N PHE A 931 -23.29 -22.21 -59.18
CA PHE A 931 -24.60 -21.62 -58.89
C PHE A 931 -24.94 -21.75 -57.41
N VAL A 932 -25.38 -20.65 -56.80
CA VAL A 932 -25.85 -20.59 -55.42
C VAL A 932 -27.28 -20.08 -55.38
N GLU A 933 -28.19 -20.88 -54.82
CA GLU A 933 -29.60 -20.50 -54.68
C GLU A 933 -29.77 -19.31 -53.74
N ALA A 934 -30.56 -18.33 -54.16
CA ALA A 934 -30.86 -17.14 -53.36
C ALA A 934 -32.24 -16.58 -53.69
N ASP A 935 -33.02 -16.27 -52.65
CA ASP A 935 -34.27 -15.52 -52.75
C ASP A 935 -34.02 -14.02 -52.59
N LEU A 936 -32.91 -13.64 -51.94
CA LEU A 936 -32.46 -12.26 -51.73
C LEU A 936 -30.93 -12.18 -51.82
N VAL A 937 -30.44 -11.16 -52.51
CA VAL A 937 -29.01 -10.84 -52.58
C VAL A 937 -28.73 -9.51 -51.88
N ILE A 938 -27.79 -9.50 -50.95
CA ILE A 938 -27.37 -8.29 -50.22
C ILE A 938 -25.98 -7.89 -50.69
N LEU A 939 -25.85 -6.68 -51.23
CA LEU A 939 -24.59 -6.14 -51.74
C LEU A 939 -23.89 -5.33 -50.65
N ALA A 940 -22.72 -5.81 -50.21
CA ALA A 940 -21.87 -5.18 -49.20
C ALA A 940 -20.48 -4.87 -49.78
N THR A 941 -20.46 -4.20 -50.94
CA THR A 941 -19.26 -3.93 -51.75
C THR A 941 -18.47 -2.68 -51.33
N GLY A 942 -18.96 -1.95 -50.33
CA GLY A 942 -18.36 -0.72 -49.80
C GLY A 942 -19.19 0.51 -50.11
N GLN A 943 -18.78 1.65 -49.56
CA GLN A 943 -19.43 2.95 -49.75
C GLN A 943 -18.40 3.97 -50.25
N SER A 944 -18.86 4.96 -50.99
CA SER A 944 -18.06 6.09 -51.45
C SER A 944 -18.67 7.41 -50.96
N PRO A 945 -17.84 8.41 -50.62
CA PRO A 945 -18.30 9.77 -50.40
C PRO A 945 -19.04 10.31 -51.62
N ASP A 946 -20.21 10.90 -51.42
CA ASP A 946 -20.84 11.73 -52.44
C ASP A 946 -20.28 13.15 -52.32
N LEU A 947 -19.49 13.55 -53.31
CA LEU A 947 -18.74 14.81 -53.32
C LEU A 947 -19.11 15.70 -54.51
N ASP A 948 -20.11 15.32 -55.31
CA ASP A 948 -20.38 16.00 -56.58
C ASP A 948 -20.97 17.40 -56.38
N ALA A 949 -21.53 17.67 -55.20
CA ALA A 949 -21.96 18.99 -54.76
C ALA A 949 -20.85 19.88 -54.14
N LEU A 950 -19.61 19.37 -53.99
CA LEU A 950 -18.52 20.05 -53.28
C LEU A 950 -17.33 20.34 -54.22
N ALA A 951 -17.09 21.61 -54.53
CA ALA A 951 -15.95 22.08 -55.32
C ALA A 951 -14.64 22.13 -54.50
N LEU A 952 -14.23 20.97 -53.93
CA LEU A 952 -13.05 20.83 -53.08
C LEU A 952 -12.05 19.83 -53.68
N GLU A 953 -10.77 20.00 -53.33
CA GLU A 953 -9.70 19.15 -53.85
C GLU A 953 -9.84 17.70 -53.35
N ARG A 954 -9.75 16.74 -54.28
CA ARG A 954 -9.95 15.30 -54.00
C ARG A 954 -8.61 14.55 -53.93
N THR A 955 -8.55 13.51 -53.10
CA THR A 955 -7.42 12.58 -53.06
C THR A 955 -7.48 11.57 -54.20
N HIS A 956 -6.37 10.90 -54.52
CA HIS A 956 -6.34 9.79 -55.48
C HIS A 956 -7.26 8.62 -55.12
N SER A 957 -7.65 8.50 -53.84
CA SER A 957 -8.56 7.47 -53.33
C SER A 957 -10.05 7.89 -53.34
N GLY A 958 -10.39 9.08 -53.85
CA GLY A 958 -11.77 9.55 -53.97
C GLY A 958 -12.34 10.25 -52.72
N GLY A 959 -11.51 10.53 -51.71
CA GLY A 959 -11.87 11.38 -50.55
C GLY A 959 -11.51 12.86 -50.77
N LEU A 960 -11.70 13.70 -49.76
CA LEU A 960 -11.27 15.10 -49.72
C LEU A 960 -9.82 15.21 -49.23
N ARG A 961 -9.04 16.07 -49.88
CA ARG A 961 -7.67 16.40 -49.44
C ARG A 961 -7.74 17.31 -48.21
N VAL A 962 -7.25 16.80 -47.08
CA VAL A 962 -7.14 17.56 -45.82
C VAL A 962 -5.73 17.48 -45.27
N ASN A 963 -5.36 18.47 -44.45
CA ASN A 963 -4.19 18.38 -43.60
C ASN A 963 -4.43 17.29 -42.54
N VAL A 964 -3.59 16.25 -42.54
CA VAL A 964 -3.77 15.09 -41.66
C VAL A 964 -3.58 15.41 -40.17
N GLU A 965 -2.91 16.52 -39.83
CA GLU A 965 -2.69 16.94 -38.44
C GLU A 965 -3.87 17.74 -37.89
N THR A 966 -4.43 18.64 -38.69
CA THR A 966 -5.47 19.61 -38.27
C THR A 966 -6.86 19.33 -38.81
N ALA A 967 -6.99 18.42 -39.78
CA ALA A 967 -8.21 18.18 -40.58
C ALA A 967 -8.66 19.38 -41.45
N ALA A 968 -7.82 20.41 -41.61
CA ALA A 968 -8.13 21.58 -42.43
C ALA A 968 -8.13 21.24 -43.93
N THR A 969 -9.05 21.83 -44.69
CA THR A 969 -9.01 21.80 -46.16
C THR A 969 -8.10 22.91 -46.70
N SER A 970 -8.06 23.12 -48.02
CA SER A 970 -7.41 24.29 -48.61
C SER A 970 -8.07 25.63 -48.22
N ASN A 971 -9.32 25.61 -47.74
CA ASN A 971 -9.98 26.77 -47.16
C ASN A 971 -9.75 26.79 -45.62
N PRO A 972 -9.18 27.88 -45.05
CA PRO A 972 -8.79 27.93 -43.64
C PRO A 972 -9.96 27.91 -42.65
N ARG A 973 -11.19 28.14 -43.10
CA ARG A 973 -12.41 28.09 -42.27
C ARG A 973 -13.17 26.78 -42.43
N LEU A 974 -12.70 25.86 -43.28
CA LEU A 974 -13.38 24.62 -43.62
C LEU A 974 -12.52 23.40 -43.31
N PHE A 975 -13.11 22.46 -42.57
CA PHE A 975 -12.48 21.24 -42.09
C PHE A 975 -13.29 20.03 -42.58
N ALA A 976 -12.65 18.88 -42.76
CA ALA A 976 -13.34 17.64 -43.11
C ALA A 976 -12.69 16.42 -42.45
N GLY A 977 -13.49 15.42 -42.10
CA GLY A 977 -13.02 14.27 -41.32
C GLY A 977 -13.95 13.06 -41.41
N GLY A 978 -13.53 11.95 -40.80
CA GLY A 978 -14.20 10.66 -40.92
C GLY A 978 -13.98 10.05 -42.30
N ASP A 979 -14.99 9.40 -42.86
CA ASP A 979 -14.87 8.70 -44.15
C ASP A 979 -14.48 9.64 -45.31
N LEU A 980 -14.80 10.94 -45.19
CA LEU A 980 -14.46 11.95 -46.18
C LEU A 980 -12.95 12.20 -46.31
N ALA A 981 -12.15 11.98 -45.27
CA ALA A 981 -10.72 12.32 -45.25
C ALA A 981 -9.80 11.17 -45.72
N GLY A 982 -10.31 10.25 -46.56
CA GLY A 982 -9.56 9.09 -47.06
C GLY A 982 -9.89 7.76 -46.35
N GLY A 983 -11.01 7.71 -45.63
CA GLY A 983 -11.66 6.47 -45.16
C GLY A 983 -11.31 6.04 -43.73
N ALA A 984 -12.05 6.54 -42.74
CA ALA A 984 -12.12 5.90 -41.42
C ALA A 984 -12.79 4.52 -41.58
N ARG A 985 -12.09 3.45 -41.19
CA ARG A 985 -12.60 2.07 -41.31
C ARG A 985 -13.29 1.58 -40.05
N THR A 986 -13.08 2.30 -38.94
CA THR A 986 -13.62 1.96 -37.63
C THR A 986 -14.28 3.18 -36.97
N VAL A 987 -15.21 2.94 -36.05
CA VAL A 987 -15.90 4.00 -35.29
C VAL A 987 -14.90 4.86 -34.50
N THR A 988 -13.88 4.24 -33.92
CA THR A 988 -12.84 4.93 -33.15
C THR A 988 -11.99 5.87 -34.01
N GLU A 989 -11.75 5.53 -35.28
CA GLU A 989 -11.04 6.42 -36.22
C GLU A 989 -11.91 7.62 -36.62
N ALA A 990 -13.21 7.40 -36.85
CA ALA A 990 -14.13 8.49 -37.15
C ALA A 990 -14.20 9.49 -35.98
N ILE A 991 -14.29 9.00 -34.74
CA ILE A 991 -14.20 9.84 -33.53
C ILE A 991 -12.85 10.58 -33.49
N ALA A 992 -11.74 9.89 -33.79
CA ALA A 992 -10.41 10.50 -33.79
C ALA A 992 -10.32 11.69 -34.77
N TRP A 993 -10.90 11.55 -35.96
CA TRP A 993 -11.01 12.66 -36.92
C TRP A 993 -11.86 13.82 -36.42
N GLY A 994 -12.97 13.55 -35.74
CA GLY A 994 -13.81 14.59 -35.12
C GLY A 994 -13.06 15.41 -34.07
N LEU A 995 -12.39 14.73 -33.13
CA LEU A 995 -11.56 15.38 -32.11
C LEU A 995 -10.38 16.15 -32.72
N ARG A 996 -9.80 15.63 -33.80
CA ARG A 996 -8.73 16.31 -34.54
C ARG A 996 -9.23 17.58 -35.22
N ALA A 997 -10.42 17.54 -35.83
CA ALA A 997 -11.02 18.72 -36.45
C ALA A 997 -11.37 19.78 -35.40
N ALA A 998 -11.94 19.40 -34.26
CA ALA A 998 -12.18 20.32 -33.14
C ALA A 998 -10.89 21.03 -32.70
N TRP A 999 -9.80 20.29 -32.57
CA TRP A 999 -8.47 20.84 -32.26
C TRP A 999 -7.94 21.78 -33.35
N GLY A 1000 -8.10 21.42 -34.62
CA GLY A 1000 -7.67 22.25 -35.76
C GLY A 1000 -8.45 23.55 -35.86
N ILE A 1001 -9.79 23.48 -35.72
CA ILE A 1001 -10.70 24.63 -35.70
C ILE A 1001 -10.33 25.59 -34.57
N ASP A 1002 -10.07 25.04 -33.38
CA ASP A 1002 -9.70 25.82 -32.21
C ASP A 1002 -8.47 26.70 -32.46
N ARG A 1003 -7.42 26.11 -33.03
CA ARG A 1003 -6.18 26.81 -33.36
C ARG A 1003 -6.32 27.78 -34.52
N ALA A 1004 -7.12 27.44 -35.52
CA ALA A 1004 -7.37 28.33 -36.66
C ALA A 1004 -8.13 29.59 -36.23
N LEU A 1005 -9.05 29.47 -35.27
CA LEU A 1005 -9.88 30.60 -34.82
C LEU A 1005 -9.22 31.42 -33.70
N ARG A 1006 -8.56 30.79 -32.72
CA ARG A 1006 -7.98 31.48 -31.55
C ARG A 1006 -6.47 31.76 -31.66
N GLY A 1007 -5.78 31.10 -32.59
CA GLY A 1007 -4.31 31.14 -32.67
C GLY A 1007 -3.63 30.25 -31.63
N THR A 1008 -2.38 29.87 -31.87
CA THR A 1008 -1.64 28.86 -31.08
C THR A 1008 -1.49 29.19 -29.59
N GLU A 1009 -1.38 30.47 -29.22
CA GLU A 1009 -1.15 30.86 -27.82
C GLU A 1009 -2.43 30.81 -26.96
N ALA A 1010 -3.58 31.12 -27.55
CA ALA A 1010 -4.88 31.15 -26.87
C ALA A 1010 -5.71 29.87 -27.06
N ALA A 1011 -5.38 29.05 -28.06
CA ALA A 1011 -6.00 27.74 -28.25
C ALA A 1011 -5.56 26.74 -27.17
N ASP A 1012 -6.40 25.75 -26.91
CA ASP A 1012 -6.14 24.74 -25.91
C ASP A 1012 -4.90 23.90 -26.28
N ARG A 1013 -4.05 23.68 -25.28
CA ARG A 1013 -2.77 22.97 -25.41
C ARG A 1013 -2.92 21.45 -25.50
N ARG A 1014 -4.12 20.89 -25.25
CA ARG A 1014 -4.39 19.46 -25.43
C ARG A 1014 -4.21 19.08 -26.92
N PRO A 1015 -3.26 18.20 -27.30
CA PRO A 1015 -3.05 17.85 -28.70
C PRO A 1015 -4.15 16.92 -29.24
N PRO A 1016 -4.27 16.77 -30.57
CA PRO A 1016 -5.29 15.90 -31.15
C PRO A 1016 -4.99 14.42 -30.86
N PRO A 1017 -5.89 13.49 -31.22
CA PRO A 1017 -5.57 12.06 -31.23
C PRO A 1017 -4.30 11.75 -32.04
N PRO A 1018 -3.61 10.62 -31.77
CA PRO A 1018 -2.43 10.23 -32.52
C PRO A 1018 -2.74 9.99 -33.99
N LEU A 1019 -1.73 10.14 -34.86
CA LEU A 1019 -1.83 9.76 -36.28
C LEU A 1019 -1.63 8.24 -36.38
N MET A 1020 -2.53 7.54 -37.07
CA MET A 1020 -2.58 6.06 -37.11
C MET A 1020 -1.32 5.38 -37.67
N ASN A 1021 -0.49 6.08 -38.45
CA ASN A 1021 0.72 5.54 -39.07
C ASN A 1021 2.00 6.26 -38.63
N ALA A 1022 1.91 7.18 -37.66
CA ALA A 1022 3.06 7.99 -37.28
C ALA A 1022 4.01 7.28 -36.32
N TRP A 1023 3.57 6.19 -35.68
CA TRP A 1023 4.36 5.50 -34.67
C TRP A 1023 4.86 4.19 -35.26
N PRO A 1024 6.16 3.86 -35.09
CA PRO A 1024 6.64 2.55 -35.49
C PRO A 1024 5.75 1.52 -34.80
N HIS A 1025 5.21 0.56 -35.56
CA HIS A 1025 4.56 -0.58 -34.93
C HIS A 1025 5.63 -1.24 -34.06
N PRO A 1026 5.51 -1.26 -32.71
CA PRO A 1026 6.39 -2.07 -31.89
C PRO A 1026 6.48 -3.44 -32.52
N GLN A 1027 7.69 -3.85 -32.91
CA GLN A 1027 7.92 -5.23 -33.28
C GLN A 1027 7.60 -6.04 -32.02
N THR A 1028 6.42 -6.65 -31.98
CA THR A 1028 5.96 -7.55 -30.92
C THR A 1028 6.75 -8.85 -30.91
N GLU A 1029 7.65 -9.05 -31.87
CA GLU A 1029 8.62 -10.14 -31.89
C GLU A 1029 9.54 -10.04 -30.67
N ARG A 1030 9.09 -10.69 -29.58
CA ARG A 1030 9.86 -11.17 -28.43
C ARG A 1030 10.11 -10.20 -27.27
N THR A 1031 9.15 -9.36 -26.89
CA THR A 1031 9.12 -8.94 -25.47
C THR A 1031 8.68 -10.14 -24.62
N ARG A 1032 9.66 -10.88 -24.11
CA ARG A 1032 9.51 -11.97 -23.14
C ARG A 1032 9.02 -11.41 -21.79
N PHE A 1033 7.78 -10.94 -21.76
CA PHE A 1033 7.10 -10.55 -20.54
C PHE A 1033 6.66 -11.82 -19.81
N TRP A 1034 7.25 -12.05 -18.63
CA TRP A 1034 6.91 -13.18 -17.77
C TRP A 1034 6.35 -12.63 -16.46
N ARG A 1035 5.22 -13.17 -16.00
CA ARG A 1035 4.68 -12.89 -14.67
C ARG A 1035 4.66 -14.16 -13.83
N ALA A 1036 4.93 -14.00 -12.54
CA ALA A 1036 4.87 -15.07 -11.56
C ALA A 1036 3.42 -15.52 -11.30
N ASP A 1037 2.44 -14.64 -11.52
CA ASP A 1037 1.02 -14.95 -11.51
C ASP A 1037 0.49 -15.27 -12.93
N SER A 1038 -0.39 -16.26 -13.02
CA SER A 1038 -1.16 -16.60 -14.23
C SER A 1038 -2.62 -16.70 -13.84
N VAL A 1039 -3.48 -15.92 -14.52
CA VAL A 1039 -4.90 -15.84 -14.24
C VAL A 1039 -5.65 -15.85 -15.57
N ALA A 1040 -6.63 -16.76 -15.68
CA ALA A 1040 -7.46 -16.87 -16.87
C ALA A 1040 -8.18 -15.55 -17.20
N ARG A 1041 -8.33 -15.28 -18.50
CA ARG A 1041 -9.12 -14.14 -18.98
C ARG A 1041 -10.57 -14.25 -18.52
N SER A 1042 -11.11 -13.18 -17.96
CA SER A 1042 -12.53 -13.09 -17.64
C SER A 1042 -13.32 -12.80 -18.91
N GLU A 1043 -14.43 -13.52 -19.08
CA GLU A 1043 -15.34 -13.35 -20.21
C GLU A 1043 -16.68 -12.80 -19.74
N PRO A 1044 -17.27 -11.83 -20.46
CA PRO A 1044 -18.63 -11.38 -20.18
C PRO A 1044 -19.63 -12.50 -20.50
N PRO A 1045 -20.80 -12.51 -19.84
CA PRO A 1045 -21.87 -13.44 -20.19
C PRO A 1045 -22.34 -13.19 -21.63
N HIS A 1046 -22.65 -14.26 -22.35
CA HIS A 1046 -23.20 -14.22 -23.71
C HIS A 1046 -24.59 -14.86 -23.72
N LEU A 1047 -25.47 -14.38 -24.60
CA LEU A 1047 -26.76 -15.04 -24.85
C LEU A 1047 -26.56 -16.44 -25.43
N ALA A 1048 -27.44 -17.36 -25.04
CA ALA A 1048 -27.44 -18.72 -25.57
C ALA A 1048 -27.74 -18.72 -27.08
N HIS A 1049 -27.26 -19.75 -27.80
CA HIS A 1049 -27.35 -19.81 -29.26
C HIS A 1049 -28.78 -19.62 -29.79
N ASP A 1050 -29.77 -20.28 -29.18
CA ASP A 1050 -31.18 -20.18 -29.53
C ASP A 1050 -31.71 -18.74 -29.42
N GLN A 1051 -31.35 -18.05 -28.33
CA GLN A 1051 -31.70 -16.64 -28.11
C GLN A 1051 -30.99 -15.69 -29.09
N ARG A 1052 -29.74 -16.00 -29.48
CA ARG A 1052 -28.99 -15.20 -30.46
C ARG A 1052 -29.67 -15.22 -31.82
N VAL A 1053 -30.14 -16.37 -32.29
CA VAL A 1053 -30.73 -16.51 -33.64
C VAL A 1053 -32.22 -16.15 -33.70
N SER A 1054 -32.91 -16.04 -32.56
CA SER A 1054 -34.37 -15.78 -32.51
C SER A 1054 -34.75 -14.35 -32.15
N GLY A 1055 -33.80 -13.44 -31.93
CA GLY A 1055 -34.12 -12.08 -31.48
C GLY A 1055 -32.98 -11.07 -31.62
N PHE A 1056 -33.30 -9.83 -31.22
CA PHE A 1056 -32.41 -8.67 -31.32
C PHE A 1056 -31.90 -8.18 -29.95
N ALA A 1057 -32.02 -9.00 -28.91
CA ALA A 1057 -31.46 -8.70 -27.59
C ALA A 1057 -29.93 -8.57 -27.66
N GLU A 1058 -29.36 -7.73 -26.79
CA GLU A 1058 -27.91 -7.51 -26.74
C GLU A 1058 -27.18 -8.83 -26.44
N VAL A 1059 -26.30 -9.26 -27.35
CA VAL A 1059 -25.70 -10.61 -27.31
C VAL A 1059 -24.65 -10.75 -26.20
N VAL A 1060 -23.84 -9.71 -26.01
CA VAL A 1060 -22.74 -9.70 -25.05
C VAL A 1060 -23.17 -8.86 -23.85
N GLY A 1061 -23.01 -9.36 -22.63
CA GLY A 1061 -23.28 -8.63 -21.40
C GLY A 1061 -22.04 -7.90 -20.84
N THR A 1062 -22.12 -7.53 -19.55
CA THR A 1062 -21.02 -6.85 -18.83
C THR A 1062 -20.42 -7.76 -17.77
N LEU A 1063 -19.11 -7.61 -17.53
CA LEU A 1063 -18.41 -8.29 -16.45
C LEU A 1063 -19.04 -7.92 -15.09
N THR A 1064 -19.11 -8.88 -14.19
CA THR A 1064 -19.37 -8.57 -12.78
C THR A 1064 -18.22 -7.74 -12.19
N GLU A 1065 -18.47 -7.03 -11.08
CA GLU A 1065 -17.42 -6.26 -10.41
C GLU A 1065 -16.19 -7.11 -10.04
N ALA A 1066 -16.41 -8.30 -9.50
CA ALA A 1066 -15.33 -9.22 -9.14
C ALA A 1066 -14.51 -9.64 -10.37
N GLN A 1067 -15.18 -9.97 -11.49
CA GLN A 1067 -14.51 -10.29 -12.75
C GLN A 1067 -13.74 -9.08 -13.29
N ALA A 1068 -14.34 -7.88 -13.31
CA ALA A 1068 -13.71 -6.68 -13.82
C ALA A 1068 -12.46 -6.29 -13.01
N ARG A 1069 -12.52 -6.38 -11.67
CA ARG A 1069 -11.35 -6.10 -10.81
C ARG A 1069 -10.23 -7.11 -11.03
N THR A 1070 -10.57 -8.39 -11.14
CA THR A 1070 -9.62 -9.47 -11.42
C THR A 1070 -8.98 -9.28 -12.79
N GLU A 1071 -9.80 -9.04 -13.82
CA GLU A 1071 -9.39 -8.80 -15.20
C GLU A 1071 -8.59 -7.50 -15.38
N ALA A 1072 -8.79 -6.52 -14.52
CA ALA A 1072 -7.98 -5.31 -14.49
C ALA A 1072 -6.64 -5.53 -13.78
N ALA A 1073 -6.60 -6.32 -12.69
CA ALA A 1073 -5.39 -6.64 -11.93
C ALA A 1073 -4.33 -7.43 -12.76
N ARG A 1074 -4.85 -8.13 -13.76
CA ARG A 1074 -4.17 -8.79 -14.88
C ARG A 1074 -3.31 -7.83 -15.75
N CYS A 1075 -3.54 -6.50 -15.72
CA CYS A 1075 -2.78 -5.55 -16.52
C CYS A 1075 -1.28 -5.54 -16.16
N ALA A 1076 -0.42 -5.72 -17.18
CA ALA A 1076 1.04 -5.69 -17.06
C ALA A 1076 1.60 -4.32 -16.65
N VAL A 1077 0.87 -3.24 -16.95
CA VAL A 1077 1.34 -1.86 -16.80
C VAL A 1077 2.68 -1.60 -17.54
N CYS A 1078 2.79 -2.04 -18.81
CA CYS A 1078 4.00 -1.88 -19.62
C CYS A 1078 4.27 -0.43 -20.13
N GLY A 1079 5.49 0.11 -20.04
CA GLY A 1079 5.87 1.47 -20.50
C GLY A 1079 6.78 2.22 -19.52
N MET A 1080 7.11 3.51 -19.78
CA MET A 1080 7.99 4.33 -18.92
C MET A 1080 7.27 5.06 -17.77
N CYS A 1081 8.00 5.32 -16.67
CA CYS A 1081 7.51 5.93 -15.41
C CYS A 1081 6.85 7.28 -15.59
N GLY A 1082 5.95 7.61 -14.66
CA GLY A 1082 5.32 8.92 -14.48
C GLY A 1082 5.76 9.78 -13.31
N ASN A 1083 6.93 9.50 -12.71
CA ASN A 1083 7.33 10.04 -11.40
C ASN A 1083 6.21 9.75 -10.40
N CYS A 1084 5.73 8.51 -10.43
CA CYS A 1084 4.55 8.04 -9.70
C CYS A 1084 4.73 8.02 -8.18
N ARG A 1085 5.94 8.32 -7.68
CA ARG A 1085 6.31 8.38 -6.26
C ARG A 1085 5.99 7.15 -5.40
N ALA A 1086 5.58 6.01 -5.98
CA ALA A 1086 5.31 4.77 -5.26
C ALA A 1086 6.46 4.33 -4.32
N CYS A 1087 7.72 4.62 -4.65
CA CYS A 1087 8.88 4.37 -3.80
C CYS A 1087 8.89 5.17 -2.48
N ILE A 1088 8.29 6.36 -2.45
CA ILE A 1088 8.09 7.16 -1.24
C ILE A 1088 6.72 6.88 -0.64
N ASP A 1089 5.67 7.00 -1.46
CA ASP A 1089 4.29 7.09 -0.99
C ASP A 1089 3.67 5.71 -0.68
N LEU A 1090 4.36 4.60 -1.03
CA LEU A 1090 3.95 3.23 -0.67
C LEU A 1090 5.02 2.42 0.05
N PHE A 1091 6.28 2.51 -0.39
CA PHE A 1091 7.37 1.77 0.23
C PHE A 1091 7.99 2.55 1.39
N GLY A 1092 8.30 3.84 1.19
CA GLY A 1092 8.71 4.78 2.23
C GLY A 1092 10.08 4.51 2.86
N CYS A 1093 11.05 4.00 2.09
CA CYS A 1093 12.42 3.82 2.61
C CYS A 1093 12.99 5.17 3.07
N PRO A 1094 13.62 5.26 4.27
CA PRO A 1094 14.18 6.51 4.79
C PRO A 1094 15.34 7.05 3.95
N ALA A 1095 15.90 6.25 3.03
CA ALA A 1095 16.90 6.72 2.08
C ALA A 1095 16.30 7.54 0.92
N PHE A 1096 14.98 7.55 0.72
CA PHE A 1096 14.37 8.39 -0.31
C PHE A 1096 14.12 9.81 0.18
N TYR A 1097 14.38 10.79 -0.67
CA TYR A 1097 14.01 12.18 -0.44
C TYR A 1097 13.57 12.85 -1.75
N LEU A 1098 12.94 14.02 -1.64
CA LEU A 1098 12.55 14.82 -2.80
C LEU A 1098 13.58 15.91 -3.07
N ARG A 1099 14.01 16.03 -4.32
CA ARG A 1099 14.82 17.13 -4.85
C ARG A 1099 14.15 17.64 -6.11
N ASP A 1100 13.76 18.92 -6.13
CA ASP A 1100 13.10 19.56 -7.27
C ASP A 1100 11.85 18.81 -7.78
N GLY A 1101 11.07 18.25 -6.84
CA GLY A 1101 9.87 17.46 -7.14
C GLY A 1101 10.12 16.05 -7.68
N ARG A 1102 11.39 15.60 -7.73
CA ARG A 1102 11.78 14.25 -8.15
C ARG A 1102 12.33 13.45 -6.98
N VAL A 1103 12.12 12.13 -7.02
CA VAL A 1103 12.69 11.22 -6.02
C VAL A 1103 14.19 11.07 -6.25
N ALA A 1104 14.96 11.10 -5.17
CA ALA A 1104 16.38 10.78 -5.12
C ALA A 1104 16.65 9.78 -3.98
N ILE A 1105 17.78 9.06 -4.05
CA ILE A 1105 18.24 8.13 -3.00
C ILE A 1105 19.50 8.73 -2.35
N ASP A 1106 19.48 8.85 -1.02
CA ASP A 1106 20.66 9.21 -0.23
C ASP A 1106 21.59 7.99 -0.12
N ALA A 1107 22.76 8.10 -0.74
CA ALA A 1107 23.77 7.05 -0.75
C ALA A 1107 24.30 6.70 0.64
N THR A 1108 24.26 7.63 1.60
CA THR A 1108 24.76 7.44 2.97
C THR A 1108 23.78 6.64 3.83
N LEU A 1109 22.48 6.72 3.53
CA LEU A 1109 21.42 5.96 4.21
C LEU A 1109 21.07 4.65 3.52
N CYS A 1110 21.41 4.52 2.24
CA CYS A 1110 21.11 3.34 1.43
C CYS A 1110 21.97 2.14 1.86
N ASN A 1111 21.32 1.06 2.30
CA ASN A 1111 21.99 -0.17 2.70
C ASN A 1111 22.16 -1.20 1.57
N GLY A 1112 21.81 -0.85 0.32
CA GLY A 1112 22.00 -1.73 -0.84
C GLY A 1112 21.08 -2.96 -0.90
N CYS A 1113 19.99 -3.03 -0.14
CA CYS A 1113 19.13 -4.24 -0.13
C CYS A 1113 18.49 -4.59 -1.49
N GLY A 1114 18.29 -3.61 -2.37
CA GLY A 1114 17.72 -3.79 -3.71
C GLY A 1114 16.20 -4.03 -3.75
N VAL A 1115 15.53 -4.12 -2.61
CA VAL A 1115 14.06 -4.32 -2.53
C VAL A 1115 13.31 -3.26 -3.33
N CYS A 1116 13.72 -2.00 -3.22
CA CYS A 1116 13.09 -0.90 -3.95
C CYS A 1116 13.09 -1.07 -5.48
N VAL A 1117 13.99 -1.89 -6.04
CA VAL A 1117 14.01 -2.22 -7.47
C VAL A 1117 12.76 -3.01 -7.88
N ALA A 1118 12.35 -3.99 -7.07
CA ALA A 1118 11.13 -4.78 -7.28
C ALA A 1118 9.87 -3.93 -7.09
N PHE A 1119 9.96 -2.86 -6.29
CA PHE A 1119 8.86 -1.92 -6.05
C PHE A 1119 8.69 -0.88 -7.14
N CYS A 1120 9.79 -0.43 -7.76
CA CYS A 1120 9.73 0.64 -8.73
C CYS A 1120 9.00 0.16 -9.98
N PRO A 1121 7.75 0.61 -10.24
CA PRO A 1121 6.91 0.01 -11.28
C PRO A 1121 7.50 0.13 -12.69
N ASN A 1122 8.54 0.94 -12.84
CA ASN A 1122 9.11 1.35 -14.10
C ASN A 1122 10.61 1.02 -14.22
N GLY A 1123 11.19 0.31 -13.24
CA GLY A 1123 12.62 -0.06 -13.26
C GLY A 1123 13.58 1.14 -13.33
N ALA A 1124 13.18 2.27 -12.71
CA ALA A 1124 13.97 3.50 -12.65
C ALA A 1124 15.03 3.48 -11.53
N ILE A 1125 15.02 2.48 -10.66
CA ILE A 1125 16.01 2.32 -9.60
C ILE A 1125 17.08 1.35 -10.09
N ARG A 1126 18.33 1.82 -10.14
CA ARG A 1126 19.48 1.04 -10.62
C ARG A 1126 20.65 1.11 -9.64
N PRO A 1127 21.55 0.11 -9.63
CA PRO A 1127 22.79 0.21 -8.87
C PRO A 1127 23.60 1.42 -9.35
N LEU A 1128 24.15 2.19 -8.41
CA LEU A 1128 25.10 3.25 -8.68
C LEU A 1128 26.37 2.61 -9.26
N ALA A 1129 26.76 3.01 -10.47
CA ALA A 1129 28.02 2.56 -11.06
C ALA A 1129 29.16 3.01 -10.14
N ARG A 1130 29.98 2.07 -9.65
CA ARG A 1130 31.21 2.44 -8.96
C ARG A 1130 32.14 3.07 -10.00
N GLU A 1131 32.49 4.34 -9.85
CA GLU A 1131 33.58 4.93 -10.62
C GLU A 1131 34.86 4.13 -10.33
N GLY A 1132 35.39 3.44 -11.35
CA GLY A 1132 36.64 2.68 -11.27
C GLY A 1132 36.51 1.17 -11.04
N ALA A 1133 35.65 0.48 -11.80
CA ALA A 1133 35.73 -0.98 -11.99
C ALA A 1133 36.37 -1.31 -13.35
#